data_AF-A0A8J6LB86-F1
#
_entry.id   AF-A0A8J6LB86-F1
#
_cell.length_a   1.000
_cell.length_b   1.000
_cell.length_c   1.000
_cell.angle_alpha   90.00
_cell.angle_beta   90.00
_cell.angle_gamma   90.00
#
_symmetry.space_group_name_H-M   'P 1'
#
loop_
_entity.id
_entity.type
_entity.pdbx_description
1 polymer ?
#
loop_
_entity_poly.entity_id
_entity_poly.type
_entity_poly.pdbx_seq_one_letter_code
_entity_poly.pdbx_strand_id
1 'polypeptide(L)'
;MSQLLFLIFLCVVRSATPDFTFKNVMVTCEDASDEEVPFGTVVTANKLKPHLPSSSCEKISIQHASIPVLNPGSLADITNISLLLLENDNIQTVAPGAFENVAVDEALSLKSNKLREIRRGVFNHVRTRNLVLSYNEISRVDSAAFDNMTLLETLFVDNNRLKSIDSEWFKDTPKLKKLHLQHNQILEIPPDAFKNLANNGALQINLNHNFISIVSPDAFRTARKIQFLGLAYNQLSFLPRDWLRRVKMNLLNLSNNRFACLNGGLAGRHSTNWVDGNPWNCKCLEDLKKMEHGTFGSIQADEALRRCSQCPTCLKLGIQGSFYCSQECFKNNWKNHKIIHSLAKGENPDKPRETSYNPWPYYTFTGQLRPFAQTPKRTVPEVIARPDYAEHPQGLPLSEQAVKGSGQIKILDDEEIEGMRVSCKLGREVLDEAARVCDVGVTTDEIDRAVHEACLERDCYPSPLNYYEFPASCCTSVNEVICHGIPDTRPLKDGDLCNVDITVYHRGFHGDLNETFFVGNVSDKHKNLVKVTYECLSKAIGIVKPGEKYREIGNVIQKHAQAHGYSVVRSYCGHGIHRLFHTAPNVPHYAKNRAVGVMKPGHCFTIEPMISMGTWRDEMWPDKWTAVTADGQWSAQFEQTLLVNETGCEILTRRRNSEGTPHFMDKM
;
A
#
# COMPACT_ATOMS: atom_id res chain seq x y z
N MET A 1 2.90 45.71 -49.90
CA MET A 1 4.32 45.32 -49.83
C MET A 1 4.77 45.52 -48.39
N SER A 2 4.85 44.41 -47.63
CA SER A 2 6.08 43.83 -47.07
C SER A 2 6.62 44.63 -45.87
N GLN A 3 6.37 44.14 -44.65
CA GLN A 3 7.36 43.44 -43.79
C GLN A 3 8.53 44.33 -43.34
N LEU A 4 8.60 44.66 -42.03
CA LEU A 4 9.67 44.18 -41.14
C LEU A 4 9.39 44.47 -39.65
N LEU A 5 9.70 43.46 -38.83
CA LEU A 5 9.79 43.45 -37.36
C LEU A 5 11.00 44.25 -36.82
N PHE A 6 11.01 44.40 -35.47
CA PHE A 6 12.05 44.89 -34.53
C PHE A 6 11.81 46.34 -34.05
N LEU A 7 11.79 46.72 -32.75
CA LEU A 7 12.39 46.15 -31.53
C LEU A 7 11.75 46.83 -30.28
N ILE A 8 11.22 46.03 -29.35
CA ILE A 8 11.11 46.23 -27.88
C ILE A 8 10.51 47.55 -27.34
N PHE A 9 9.24 47.46 -26.92
CA PHE A 9 8.61 48.36 -25.94
C PHE A 9 8.78 47.77 -24.53
N LEU A 10 9.72 48.30 -23.74
CA LEU A 10 9.81 48.00 -22.31
C LEU A 10 10.54 49.16 -21.61
N CYS A 11 9.78 50.15 -21.12
CA CYS A 11 10.18 50.94 -19.95
C CYS A 11 9.01 51.70 -19.34
N VAL A 12 8.75 51.33 -18.08
CA VAL A 12 8.37 52.21 -16.97
C VAL A 12 7.03 52.94 -17.09
N VAL A 13 5.96 52.26 -16.70
CA VAL A 13 4.86 52.93 -15.98
C VAL A 13 5.07 52.65 -14.50
N ARG A 14 5.62 53.63 -13.78
CA ARG A 14 5.52 53.72 -12.32
C ARG A 14 4.02 53.72 -11.98
N SER A 15 3.47 52.59 -11.55
CA SER A 15 2.17 52.59 -10.89
C SER A 15 2.37 53.16 -9.49
N ALA A 16 1.93 54.39 -9.28
CA ALA A 16 1.78 54.96 -7.94
C ALA A 16 0.91 54.00 -7.12
N THR A 17 1.50 53.35 -6.12
CA THR A 17 0.76 52.60 -5.10
C THR A 17 -0.06 53.60 -4.28
N PRO A 18 -1.35 53.36 -4.01
CA PRO A 18 -2.15 54.25 -3.19
C PRO A 18 -1.54 54.33 -1.78
N ASP A 19 -1.27 55.54 -1.31
CA ASP A 19 -0.88 55.79 0.08
C ASP A 19 -2.07 55.43 0.99
N PHE A 20 -2.05 54.23 1.56
CA PHE A 20 -2.99 53.88 2.62
C PHE A 20 -2.54 54.53 3.92
N THR A 21 -3.49 55.22 4.55
CA THR A 21 -3.34 55.86 5.85
C THR A 21 -3.85 54.90 6.92
N PHE A 22 -2.97 54.43 7.80
CA PHE A 22 -3.36 53.60 8.92
C PHE A 22 -4.05 54.49 9.97
N LYS A 23 -5.25 54.10 10.41
CA LYS A 23 -5.96 54.78 11.50
C LYS A 23 -5.81 53.95 12.76
N ASN A 24 -5.53 54.61 13.89
CA ASN A 24 -5.46 54.00 15.23
C ASN A 24 -4.30 53.00 15.44
N VAL A 25 -3.12 53.27 14.86
CA VAL A 25 -1.92 52.47 15.13
C VAL A 25 -1.40 52.84 16.51
N MET A 26 -1.47 51.92 17.48
CA MET A 26 -0.69 52.05 18.71
C MET A 26 0.71 51.51 18.43
N VAL A 27 1.71 52.40 18.45
CA VAL A 27 3.11 52.03 18.46
C VAL A 27 3.62 52.27 19.87
N THR A 28 4.06 51.22 20.56
CA THR A 28 4.66 51.34 21.90
C THR A 28 6.15 51.01 21.85
N CYS A 29 6.92 51.75 22.65
CA CYS A 29 8.35 51.58 22.85
C CYS A 29 8.63 51.39 24.36
N GLU A 30 9.32 50.32 24.75
CA GLU A 30 9.44 49.92 26.16
C GLU A 30 10.54 50.68 26.97
N ASP A 31 11.35 51.54 26.33
CA ASP A 31 12.49 52.26 26.97
C ASP A 31 12.50 53.79 26.81
N ALA A 32 11.43 54.40 26.29
CA ALA A 32 11.28 55.85 26.29
C ALA A 32 10.20 56.22 27.30
N SER A 33 10.58 56.94 28.36
CA SER A 33 9.62 57.62 29.23
C SER A 33 8.72 58.52 28.37
N ASP A 34 7.45 58.14 28.26
CA ASP A 34 6.33 58.95 27.78
C ASP A 34 6.42 59.54 26.35
N GLU A 35 6.66 58.72 25.33
CA GLU A 35 6.24 59.04 23.97
C GLU A 35 5.27 57.99 23.42
N GLU A 36 4.00 58.06 23.86
CA GLU A 36 2.89 57.47 23.13
C GLU A 36 2.70 58.27 21.83
N VAL A 37 2.77 57.60 20.67
CA VAL A 37 2.27 58.20 19.43
C VAL A 37 0.78 58.54 19.65
N PRO A 38 0.35 59.81 19.55
CA PRO A 38 -0.98 60.23 19.99
C PRO A 38 -2.10 59.40 19.35
N PHE A 39 -3.14 59.09 20.13
CA PHE A 39 -4.33 58.39 19.66
C PHE A 39 -4.90 59.07 18.41
N GLY A 40 -4.94 58.34 17.29
CA GLY A 40 -5.40 58.87 16.00
C GLY A 40 -4.31 59.41 15.07
N THR A 41 -3.02 59.20 15.37
CA THR A 41 -1.93 59.55 14.45
C THR A 41 -2.06 58.74 13.16
N VAL A 42 -2.21 59.45 12.06
CA VAL A 42 -2.32 58.89 10.72
C VAL A 42 -0.90 58.58 10.22
N VAL A 43 -0.47 57.34 10.37
CA VAL A 43 0.81 56.88 9.83
C VAL A 43 0.58 56.46 8.38
N THR A 44 1.27 57.10 7.44
CA THR A 44 1.27 56.67 6.03
C THR A 44 2.19 55.46 5.88
N ALA A 45 1.79 54.51 5.04
CA ALA A 45 2.45 53.21 4.90
C ALA A 45 3.97 53.26 4.70
N ASN A 46 4.55 54.36 4.23
CA ASN A 46 5.99 54.47 3.95
C ASN A 46 6.78 55.31 4.98
N LYS A 47 6.19 55.68 6.12
CA LYS A 47 6.80 56.62 7.08
C LYS A 47 6.52 56.26 8.54
N LEU A 48 6.79 55.02 8.97
CA LEU A 48 6.85 54.72 10.41
C LEU A 48 8.08 55.39 11.07
N LYS A 49 9.21 55.49 10.36
CA LYS A 49 10.49 56.02 10.88
C LYS A 49 10.43 57.38 11.60
N PRO A 50 9.72 58.41 11.10
CA PRO A 50 9.60 59.71 11.79
C PRO A 50 8.81 59.64 13.11
N HIS A 51 8.10 58.54 13.36
CA HIS A 51 7.27 58.31 14.54
C HIS A 51 7.85 57.22 15.44
N LEU A 52 9.04 56.69 15.12
CA LEU A 52 9.78 55.78 15.99
C LEU A 52 10.72 56.63 16.85
N PRO A 53 10.75 56.44 18.18
CA PRO A 53 11.54 57.27 19.08
C PRO A 53 13.01 57.22 18.68
N SER A 54 13.60 58.40 18.52
CA SER A 54 15.00 58.52 18.12
C SER A 54 15.89 58.05 19.26
N SER A 55 16.55 56.91 19.05
CA SER A 55 17.79 56.45 19.70
C SER A 55 17.76 55.57 20.97
N SER A 56 16.68 54.87 21.31
CA SER A 56 16.75 53.86 22.39
C SER A 56 15.69 52.76 22.35
N CYS A 57 14.98 52.55 21.24
CA CYS A 57 13.84 51.64 21.27
C CYS A 57 14.25 50.16 21.18
N GLU A 58 14.30 49.46 22.32
CA GLU A 58 14.56 48.02 22.35
C GLU A 58 13.44 47.21 21.68
N LYS A 59 12.19 47.66 21.79
CA LYS A 59 11.00 46.94 21.31
C LYS A 59 10.00 47.86 20.66
N ILE A 60 9.58 47.52 19.45
CA ILE A 60 8.47 48.14 18.74
C ILE A 60 7.29 47.17 18.74
N SER A 61 6.16 47.59 19.28
CA SER A 61 4.91 46.82 19.21
C SER A 61 3.83 47.62 18.48
N ILE A 62 3.28 47.01 17.44
CA ILE A 62 2.12 47.44 16.67
C ILE A 62 0.97 46.49 17.04
N GLN A 63 -0.14 47.06 17.51
CA GLN A 63 -1.32 46.28 17.87
C GLN A 63 -2.61 47.00 17.50
N HIS A 64 -3.66 46.21 17.22
CA HIS A 64 -5.02 46.65 16.92
C HIS A 64 -5.15 47.59 15.70
N ALA A 65 -4.13 47.64 14.85
CA ALA A 65 -4.06 48.60 13.75
C ALA A 65 -4.99 48.25 12.57
N SER A 66 -5.58 47.05 12.56
CA SER A 66 -6.48 46.55 11.51
C SER A 66 -5.92 46.77 10.09
N ILE A 67 -4.68 46.34 9.87
CA ILE A 67 -3.91 46.48 8.65
C ILE A 67 -4.12 45.23 7.78
N PRO A 68 -5.05 45.20 6.80
CA PRO A 68 -5.29 43.98 6.03
C PRO A 68 -4.11 43.58 5.14
N VAL A 69 -3.29 44.54 4.68
CA VAL A 69 -2.17 44.30 3.76
C VAL A 69 -0.95 45.12 4.17
N LEU A 70 0.20 44.47 4.30
CA LEU A 70 1.51 45.12 4.36
C LEU A 70 2.09 45.21 2.94
N ASN A 71 2.26 46.43 2.44
CA ASN A 71 2.77 46.70 1.09
C ASN A 71 4.31 46.71 1.09
N PRO A 72 4.97 46.63 -0.08
CA PRO A 72 6.41 46.81 -0.18
C PRO A 72 6.83 48.14 0.45
N GLY A 73 7.93 48.14 1.21
CA GLY A 73 8.42 49.32 1.92
C GLY A 73 7.69 49.67 3.23
N SER A 74 6.61 48.94 3.59
CA SER A 74 5.77 49.33 4.74
C SER A 74 6.51 49.40 6.07
N LEU A 75 7.53 48.54 6.23
CA LEU A 75 8.36 48.44 7.43
C LEU A 75 9.84 48.43 7.06
N ALA A 76 10.23 49.11 5.97
CA ALA A 76 11.60 49.10 5.50
C ALA A 76 12.57 49.83 6.45
N ASP A 77 13.82 49.38 6.44
CA ASP A 77 14.96 49.97 7.15
C ASP A 77 14.80 50.09 8.69
N ILE A 78 13.92 49.28 9.29
CA ILE A 78 13.84 49.12 10.74
C ILE A 78 15.05 48.32 11.21
N THR A 79 15.97 48.98 11.90
CA THR A 79 17.26 48.40 12.33
C THR A 79 17.57 48.77 13.78
N ASN A 80 18.47 48.03 14.42
CA ASN A 80 18.95 48.28 15.79
C ASN A 80 17.85 48.20 16.86
N ILE A 81 16.93 47.24 16.75
CA ILE A 81 15.93 46.93 17.78
C ILE A 81 15.98 45.44 18.12
N SER A 82 15.60 45.07 19.34
CA SER A 82 15.50 43.67 19.76
C SER A 82 14.24 43.01 19.21
N LEU A 83 13.09 43.71 19.30
CA LEU A 83 11.78 43.11 19.02
C LEU A 83 10.93 43.98 18.08
N LEU A 84 10.36 43.36 17.05
CA LEU A 84 9.32 43.95 16.21
C LEU A 84 8.07 43.07 16.26
N LEU A 85 7.03 43.55 16.91
CA LEU A 85 5.78 42.83 17.15
C LEU A 85 4.64 43.46 16.33
N LEU A 86 4.05 42.70 15.42
CA LEU A 86 2.85 43.05 14.67
C LEU A 86 1.75 42.04 15.01
N GLU A 87 1.18 42.17 16.20
CA GLU A 87 0.29 41.16 16.76
C GLU A 87 -1.15 41.66 16.86
N ASN A 88 -2.12 40.83 16.45
CA ASN A 88 -3.55 41.16 16.47
C ASN A 88 -3.93 42.35 15.56
N ASP A 89 -3.27 42.48 14.40
CA ASP A 89 -3.45 43.59 13.46
C ASP A 89 -4.35 43.25 12.27
N ASN A 90 -5.02 42.09 12.25
CA ASN A 90 -5.83 41.63 11.12
C ASN A 90 -5.07 41.55 9.77
N ILE A 91 -3.74 41.36 9.79
CA ILE A 91 -2.94 41.27 8.56
C ILE A 91 -3.28 40.00 7.79
N GLN A 92 -3.74 40.16 6.55
CA GLN A 92 -4.15 39.05 5.68
C GLN A 92 -3.07 38.71 4.66
N THR A 93 -2.29 39.70 4.23
CA THR A 93 -1.25 39.54 3.21
C THR A 93 -0.05 40.40 3.52
N VAL A 94 1.14 39.83 3.34
CA VAL A 94 2.40 40.58 3.33
C VAL A 94 2.98 40.50 1.93
N ALA A 95 3.19 41.66 1.30
CA ALA A 95 3.81 41.74 -0.01
C ALA A 95 5.33 41.50 0.10
N PRO A 96 5.97 40.86 -0.90
CA PRO A 96 7.41 40.84 -1.02
C PRO A 96 8.01 42.25 -0.92
N GLY A 97 9.08 42.41 -0.13
CA GLY A 97 9.70 43.71 0.13
C GLY A 97 9.03 44.56 1.22
N ALA A 98 7.98 44.06 1.90
CA ALA A 98 7.39 44.77 3.04
C ALA A 98 8.36 44.98 4.21
N PHE A 99 9.31 44.05 4.38
CA PHE A 99 10.35 44.06 5.42
C PHE A 99 11.75 44.32 4.86
N GLU A 100 11.88 45.13 3.81
CA GLU A 100 13.17 45.41 3.19
C GLU A 100 14.17 45.99 4.22
N ASN A 101 15.35 45.37 4.33
CA ASN A 101 16.41 45.73 5.27
C ASN A 101 16.02 45.75 6.76
N VAL A 102 15.00 44.98 7.14
CA VAL A 102 14.64 44.86 8.56
C VAL A 102 15.67 44.02 9.30
N ALA A 103 16.28 44.58 10.33
CA ALA A 103 17.22 43.90 11.22
C ALA A 103 16.76 44.03 12.68
N VAL A 104 16.33 42.90 13.23
CA VAL A 104 15.90 42.77 14.62
C VAL A 104 16.73 41.70 15.31
N ASP A 105 17.27 42.01 16.49
CA ASP A 105 18.27 41.15 17.13
C ASP A 105 17.65 39.88 17.73
N GLU A 106 16.41 39.97 18.23
CA GLU A 106 15.72 38.85 18.88
C GLU A 106 14.58 38.28 18.03
N ALA A 107 13.53 39.05 17.74
CA ALA A 107 12.33 38.49 17.11
C ALA A 107 11.56 39.45 16.21
N LEU A 108 11.06 38.89 15.11
CA LEU A 108 9.99 39.47 14.28
C LEU A 108 8.72 38.64 14.49
N SER A 109 7.65 39.25 14.98
CA SER A 109 6.36 38.58 15.22
C SER A 109 5.25 39.12 14.35
N LEU A 110 4.55 38.23 13.68
CA LEU A 110 3.27 38.43 12.96
C LEU A 110 2.18 37.55 13.58
N LYS A 111 2.30 37.22 14.86
CA LYS A 111 1.41 36.31 15.58
C LYS A 111 -0.03 36.85 15.62
N SER A 112 -1.01 35.93 15.63
CA SER A 112 -2.43 36.28 15.80
C SER A 112 -2.96 37.24 14.73
N ASN A 113 -2.58 36.99 13.47
CA ASN A 113 -3.10 37.71 12.30
C ASN A 113 -3.98 36.78 11.45
N LYS A 114 -4.25 37.16 10.20
CA LYS A 114 -5.10 36.43 9.25
C LYS A 114 -4.32 36.03 8.00
N LEU A 115 -3.00 35.83 8.11
CA LEU A 115 -2.15 35.50 6.98
C LEU A 115 -2.56 34.15 6.40
N ARG A 116 -2.81 34.09 5.09
CA ARG A 116 -3.26 32.86 4.41
C ARG A 116 -2.15 32.13 3.67
N GLU A 117 -1.12 32.88 3.27
CA GLU A 117 0.02 32.36 2.56
C GLU A 117 1.29 33.12 2.90
N ILE A 118 2.43 32.44 2.76
CA ILE A 118 3.76 33.07 2.78
C ILE A 118 4.34 32.94 1.37
N ARG A 119 4.44 34.08 0.69
CA ARG A 119 5.03 34.15 -0.64
C ARG A 119 6.54 34.21 -0.58
N ARG A 120 7.20 33.71 -1.61
CA ARG A 120 8.64 33.90 -1.79
C ARG A 120 8.99 35.39 -1.81
N GLY A 121 10.05 35.76 -1.09
CA GLY A 121 10.56 37.14 -1.06
C GLY A 121 9.96 38.05 0.01
N VAL A 122 8.97 37.58 0.79
CA VAL A 122 8.41 38.35 1.92
C VAL A 122 9.47 38.69 2.97
N PHE A 123 10.34 37.72 3.30
CA PHE A 123 11.38 37.87 4.32
C PHE A 123 12.78 38.07 3.72
N ASN A 124 12.89 38.42 2.44
CA ASN A 124 14.18 38.74 1.85
C ASN A 124 14.80 39.93 2.60
N HIS A 125 16.09 39.82 2.90
CA HIS A 125 16.86 40.83 3.64
C HIS A 125 16.39 41.06 5.09
N VAL A 126 15.51 40.21 5.63
CA VAL A 126 15.17 40.21 7.05
C VAL A 126 16.26 39.49 7.83
N ARG A 127 16.80 40.16 8.85
CA ARG A 127 17.74 39.60 9.81
C ARG A 127 17.04 39.48 11.15
N THR A 128 16.80 38.25 11.59
CA THR A 128 16.20 37.94 12.89
C THR A 128 16.63 36.56 13.37
N ARG A 129 16.65 36.35 14.69
CA ARG A 129 16.86 35.02 15.30
C ARG A 129 15.55 34.24 15.44
N ASN A 130 14.43 34.92 15.66
CA ASN A 130 13.14 34.27 15.86
C ASN A 130 12.08 34.89 14.93
N LEU A 131 11.45 34.06 14.10
CA LEU A 131 10.32 34.47 13.28
C LEU A 131 9.04 33.82 13.82
N VAL A 132 8.09 34.64 14.26
CA VAL A 132 6.83 34.17 14.87
C VAL A 132 5.66 34.41 13.92
N LEU A 133 5.10 33.35 13.37
CA LEU A 133 3.94 33.35 12.47
C LEU A 133 2.76 32.56 13.05
N SER A 134 2.80 32.25 14.35
CA SER A 134 1.80 31.43 15.02
C SER A 134 0.41 32.07 15.00
N TYR A 135 -0.65 31.25 15.10
CA TYR A 135 -2.04 31.71 15.17
C TYR A 135 -2.44 32.56 13.96
N ASN A 136 -2.22 32.03 12.76
CA ASN A 136 -2.64 32.62 11.50
C ASN A 136 -3.54 31.65 10.70
N GLU A 137 -3.88 31.97 9.46
CA GLU A 137 -4.64 31.12 8.55
C GLU A 137 -3.76 30.46 7.47
N ILE A 138 -2.45 30.30 7.72
CA ILE A 138 -1.48 29.96 6.68
C ILE A 138 -1.74 28.55 6.21
N SER A 139 -2.13 28.42 4.95
CA SER A 139 -2.42 27.14 4.29
C SER A 139 -1.42 26.81 3.18
N ARG A 140 -0.67 27.83 2.72
CA ARG A 140 0.31 27.72 1.65
C ARG A 140 1.59 28.48 2.01
N VAL A 141 2.73 27.85 1.76
CA VAL A 141 4.04 28.49 1.86
C VAL A 141 4.78 28.13 0.58
N ASP A 142 5.16 29.14 -0.21
CA ASP A 142 5.89 28.90 -1.45
C ASP A 142 7.27 28.27 -1.16
N SER A 143 7.79 27.50 -2.12
CA SER A 143 9.15 26.97 -2.03
C SER A 143 10.16 28.12 -1.88
N ALA A 144 11.15 27.96 -1.01
CA ALA A 144 12.12 29.00 -0.63
C ALA A 144 11.48 30.29 -0.06
N ALA A 145 10.34 30.20 0.63
CA ALA A 145 9.73 31.36 1.30
C ALA A 145 10.62 31.98 2.40
N PHE A 146 11.50 31.19 3.02
CA PHE A 146 12.43 31.62 4.07
C PHE A 146 13.90 31.62 3.61
N ASP A 147 14.13 31.74 2.30
CA ASP A 147 15.48 31.77 1.74
C ASP A 147 16.32 32.91 2.34
N ASN A 148 17.63 32.69 2.48
CA ASN A 148 18.61 33.67 2.96
C ASN A 148 18.40 34.22 4.39
N MET A 149 17.51 33.62 5.19
CA MET A 149 17.37 33.94 6.61
C MET A 149 18.50 33.30 7.44
N THR A 150 19.74 33.72 7.19
CA THR A 150 20.97 33.09 7.69
C THR A 150 21.17 33.14 9.21
N LEU A 151 20.47 34.04 9.90
CA LEU A 151 20.51 34.19 11.35
C LEU A 151 19.38 33.47 12.08
N LEU A 152 18.38 32.94 11.36
CA LEU A 152 17.18 32.36 11.95
C LEU A 152 17.53 31.12 12.80
N GLU A 153 17.18 31.15 14.08
CA GLU A 153 17.39 30.08 15.04
C GLU A 153 16.08 29.36 15.39
N THR A 154 14.96 30.09 15.43
CA THR A 154 13.63 29.53 15.72
C THR A 154 12.58 30.04 14.73
N LEU A 155 11.82 29.11 14.17
CA LEU A 155 10.65 29.40 13.35
C LEU A 155 9.38 28.89 14.02
N PHE A 156 8.44 29.79 14.26
CA PHE A 156 7.11 29.44 14.74
C PHE A 156 6.08 29.58 13.63
N VAL A 157 5.52 28.46 13.20
CA VAL A 157 4.44 28.35 12.19
C VAL A 157 3.31 27.45 12.70
N ASP A 158 3.22 27.32 14.02
CA ASP A 158 2.19 26.55 14.72
C ASP A 158 0.83 27.26 14.71
N ASN A 159 -0.25 26.53 15.02
CA ASN A 159 -1.61 27.07 15.02
C ASN A 159 -1.98 27.73 13.67
N ASN A 160 -1.81 26.97 12.59
CA ASN A 160 -2.06 27.37 11.20
C ASN A 160 -2.84 26.27 10.45
N ARG A 161 -2.91 26.33 9.12
CA ARG A 161 -3.68 25.40 8.28
C ARG A 161 -2.81 24.65 7.27
N LEU A 162 -1.53 24.45 7.57
CA LEU A 162 -0.59 23.76 6.67
C LEU A 162 -0.96 22.29 6.50
N LYS A 163 -0.97 21.80 5.25
CA LYS A 163 -1.29 20.39 4.93
C LYS A 163 -0.07 19.53 4.61
N SER A 164 1.06 20.17 4.29
CA SER A 164 2.30 19.51 3.88
C SER A 164 3.50 20.33 4.36
N ILE A 165 4.68 19.72 4.26
CA ILE A 165 5.99 20.35 4.49
C ILE A 165 6.75 20.28 3.17
N ASP A 166 7.37 21.36 2.74
CA ASP A 166 8.27 21.37 1.58
C ASP A 166 9.73 21.37 2.06
N SER A 167 10.55 20.49 1.48
CA SER A 167 11.99 20.40 1.77
C SER A 167 12.77 21.68 1.44
N GLU A 168 12.24 22.51 0.53
CA GLU A 168 12.88 23.75 0.07
C GLU A 168 12.55 24.97 0.95
N TRP A 169 11.70 24.84 1.98
CA TRP A 169 11.45 25.95 2.91
C TRP A 169 12.72 26.39 3.66
N PHE A 170 13.67 25.49 3.85
CA PHE A 170 14.84 25.68 4.71
C PHE A 170 16.17 25.71 3.98
N LYS A 171 16.17 25.97 2.67
CA LYS A 171 17.35 25.84 1.81
C LYS A 171 18.57 26.62 2.34
N ASP A 172 18.36 27.88 2.69
CA ASP A 172 19.42 28.80 3.15
C ASP A 172 19.21 29.30 4.60
N THR A 173 18.85 28.40 5.52
CA THR A 173 18.65 28.70 6.96
C THR A 173 19.57 27.87 7.88
N PRO A 174 20.91 28.00 7.76
CA PRO A 174 21.88 27.10 8.39
C PRO A 174 21.88 27.10 9.93
N LYS A 175 21.35 28.15 10.56
CA LYS A 175 21.30 28.28 12.03
C LYS A 175 19.99 27.78 12.64
N LEU A 176 19.01 27.34 11.84
CA LEU A 176 17.68 26.96 12.34
C LEU A 176 17.78 25.73 13.24
N LYS A 177 17.49 25.92 14.53
CA LYS A 177 17.52 24.92 15.60
C LYS A 177 16.15 24.46 16.01
N LYS A 178 15.13 25.33 15.97
CA LYS A 178 13.82 25.06 16.54
C LYS A 178 12.73 25.34 15.51
N LEU A 179 11.90 24.34 15.25
CA LEU A 179 10.81 24.40 14.29
C LEU A 179 9.49 24.00 14.97
N HIS A 180 8.59 24.97 15.12
CA HIS A 180 7.29 24.77 15.73
C HIS A 180 6.22 24.70 14.63
N LEU A 181 5.70 23.50 14.38
CA LEU A 181 4.68 23.16 13.37
C LEU A 181 3.42 22.54 13.99
N GLN A 182 3.30 22.54 15.33
CA GLN A 182 2.17 21.93 16.01
C GLN A 182 0.84 22.63 15.69
N HIS A 183 -0.30 21.95 15.86
CA HIS A 183 -1.63 22.50 15.56
C HIS A 183 -1.75 23.00 14.11
N ASN A 184 -1.35 22.14 13.17
CA ASN A 184 -1.57 22.31 11.73
C ASN A 184 -2.41 21.14 11.20
N GLN A 185 -2.51 21.00 9.87
CA GLN A 185 -3.28 19.96 9.20
C GLN A 185 -2.39 19.00 8.39
N ILE A 186 -1.13 18.81 8.82
CA ILE A 186 -0.13 18.07 8.07
C ILE A 186 -0.51 16.59 8.04
N LEU A 187 -0.54 15.99 6.83
CA LEU A 187 -0.97 14.60 6.62
C LEU A 187 0.17 13.59 6.61
N GLU A 188 1.35 14.02 6.16
CA GLU A 188 2.54 13.17 6.04
C GLU A 188 3.83 13.99 6.16
N ILE A 189 4.93 13.29 6.47
CA ILE A 189 6.28 13.86 6.38
C ILE A 189 6.95 13.28 5.11
N PRO A 190 7.17 14.10 4.08
CA PRO A 190 7.69 13.62 2.79
C PRO A 190 9.19 13.25 2.87
N PRO A 191 9.74 12.57 1.84
CA PRO A 191 11.16 12.32 1.73
C PRO A 191 11.97 13.62 1.82
N ASP A 192 13.12 13.58 2.49
CA ASP A 192 14.07 14.70 2.55
C ASP A 192 13.47 16.02 3.11
N ALA A 193 12.35 15.96 3.83
CA ALA A 193 11.63 17.12 4.37
C ALA A 193 12.52 18.08 5.19
N PHE A 194 13.53 17.53 5.87
CA PHE A 194 14.46 18.31 6.71
C PHE A 194 15.89 18.28 6.18
N LYS A 195 16.07 18.06 4.86
CA LYS A 195 17.40 17.76 4.31
C LYS A 195 18.44 18.86 4.56
N ASN A 196 17.99 20.11 4.58
CA ASN A 196 18.80 21.31 4.73
C ASN A 196 19.12 21.64 6.20
N LEU A 197 18.59 20.88 7.16
CA LEU A 197 18.81 21.05 8.61
C LEU A 197 19.86 20.08 9.19
N ALA A 198 20.63 19.42 8.32
CA ALA A 198 21.50 18.29 8.67
C ALA A 198 22.63 18.58 9.66
N ASN A 199 23.10 19.84 9.74
CA ASN A 199 24.30 20.22 10.48
C ASN A 199 24.04 20.76 11.89
N ASN A 200 22.81 20.64 12.39
CA ASN A 200 22.44 21.23 13.67
C ASN A 200 22.43 20.21 14.82
N GLY A 201 23.39 20.30 15.73
CA GLY A 201 23.48 19.41 16.89
C GLY A 201 22.36 19.57 17.93
N ALA A 202 21.51 20.59 17.80
CA ALA A 202 20.43 20.93 18.72
C ALA A 202 19.05 21.03 18.04
N LEU A 203 18.84 20.32 16.92
CA LEU A 203 17.60 20.41 16.16
C LEU A 203 16.38 19.92 16.97
N GLN A 204 15.35 20.75 17.08
CA GLN A 204 14.08 20.46 17.75
C GLN A 204 12.94 20.72 16.77
N ILE A 205 12.12 19.70 16.52
CA ILE A 205 10.99 19.76 15.60
C ILE A 205 9.74 19.37 16.37
N ASN A 206 8.76 20.26 16.43
CA ASN A 206 7.46 19.99 17.05
C ASN A 206 6.36 19.88 15.99
N LEU A 207 5.85 18.68 15.78
CA LEU A 207 4.76 18.34 14.86
C LEU A 207 3.53 17.80 15.60
N ASN A 208 3.41 18.06 16.91
CA ASN A 208 2.27 17.62 17.70
C ASN A 208 0.94 18.16 17.15
N HIS A 209 -0.18 17.49 17.41
CA HIS A 209 -1.51 17.96 17.01
C HIS A 209 -1.60 18.26 15.50
N ASN A 210 -1.23 17.29 14.69
CA ASN A 210 -1.42 17.29 13.25
C ASN A 210 -2.25 16.04 12.85
N PHE A 211 -2.35 15.76 11.55
CA PHE A 211 -3.05 14.58 11.05
C PHE A 211 -2.07 13.59 10.41
N ILE A 212 -0.83 13.55 10.90
CA ILE A 212 0.25 12.78 10.29
C ILE A 212 -0.07 11.30 10.43
N SER A 213 -0.26 10.62 9.31
CA SER A 213 -0.52 9.17 9.26
C SER A 213 0.68 8.38 8.75
N ILE A 214 1.55 9.03 7.97
CA ILE A 214 2.72 8.44 7.32
C ILE A 214 3.95 9.32 7.52
N VAL A 215 5.08 8.69 7.85
CA VAL A 215 6.42 9.30 7.80
C VAL A 215 7.22 8.54 6.77
N SER A 216 7.70 9.24 5.74
CA SER A 216 8.57 8.63 4.72
C SER A 216 9.83 8.02 5.35
N PRO A 217 10.30 6.84 4.90
CA PRO A 217 11.55 6.25 5.37
C PRO A 217 12.77 7.18 5.21
N ASP A 218 12.71 8.10 4.26
CA ASP A 218 13.79 9.05 3.93
C ASP A 218 13.55 10.47 4.45
N ALA A 219 12.49 10.71 5.23
CA ALA A 219 12.16 12.04 5.74
C ALA A 219 13.31 12.75 6.48
N PHE A 220 14.18 11.95 7.13
CA PHE A 220 15.30 12.42 7.95
C PHE A 220 16.65 11.88 7.46
N ARG A 221 16.78 11.61 6.16
CA ARG A 221 17.96 10.98 5.55
C ARG A 221 19.29 11.70 5.92
N THR A 222 19.28 13.03 5.93
CA THR A 222 20.45 13.85 6.27
C THR A 222 20.41 14.42 7.70
N ALA A 223 19.24 14.70 8.25
CA ALA A 223 19.04 15.20 9.62
C ALA A 223 19.20 14.09 10.68
N ARG A 224 20.45 13.65 10.89
CA ARG A 224 20.79 12.47 11.70
C ARG A 224 20.86 12.70 13.21
N LYS A 225 20.85 13.96 13.66
CA LYS A 225 20.86 14.34 15.07
C LYS A 225 19.67 15.27 15.35
N ILE A 226 18.76 14.84 16.20
CA ILE A 226 17.59 15.61 16.59
C ILE A 226 17.49 15.60 18.11
N GLN A 227 17.53 16.75 18.76
CA GLN A 227 17.37 16.82 20.20
C GLN A 227 15.93 16.49 20.62
N PHE A 228 14.94 17.01 19.91
CA PHE A 228 13.52 16.80 20.21
C PHE A 228 12.72 16.56 18.93
N LEU A 229 11.92 15.50 18.90
CA LEU A 229 10.93 15.26 17.87
C LEU A 229 9.55 15.04 18.50
N GLY A 230 8.67 16.03 18.34
CA GLY A 230 7.28 15.96 18.78
C GLY A 230 6.38 15.42 17.68
N LEU A 231 5.71 14.30 17.91
CA LEU A 231 4.71 13.70 17.02
C LEU A 231 3.43 13.29 17.78
N ALA A 232 3.18 13.83 18.96
CA ALA A 232 2.00 13.52 19.75
C ALA A 232 0.71 13.97 19.06
N TYR A 233 -0.42 13.33 19.39
CA TYR A 233 -1.74 13.70 18.85
C TYR A 233 -1.76 13.74 17.33
N ASN A 234 -1.30 12.65 16.71
CA ASN A 234 -1.30 12.41 15.27
C ASN A 234 -2.06 11.10 14.96
N GLN A 235 -1.96 10.60 13.73
CA GLN A 235 -2.63 9.39 13.27
C GLN A 235 -1.65 8.24 12.98
N LEU A 236 -0.44 8.28 13.54
CA LEU A 236 0.60 7.31 13.28
C LEU A 236 0.22 5.94 13.86
N SER A 237 0.30 4.89 13.05
CA SER A 237 0.09 3.50 13.49
C SER A 237 1.36 2.66 13.43
N PHE A 238 2.38 3.12 12.69
CA PHE A 238 3.68 2.48 12.56
C PHE A 238 4.77 3.53 12.31
N LEU A 239 6.01 3.18 12.64
CA LEU A 239 7.20 3.93 12.24
C LEU A 239 8.06 3.07 11.30
N PRO A 240 8.70 3.64 10.26
CA PRO A 240 9.65 2.92 9.44
C PRO A 240 10.83 2.36 10.27
N ARG A 241 11.16 1.07 10.11
CA ARG A 241 12.21 0.38 10.92
C ARG A 241 13.59 1.04 10.82
N ASP A 242 13.92 1.54 9.63
CA ASP A 242 15.23 2.12 9.33
C ASP A 242 15.42 3.52 9.92
N TRP A 243 14.33 4.18 10.29
CA TRP A 243 14.35 5.56 10.77
C TRP A 243 15.11 5.68 12.10
N LEU A 244 14.78 4.81 13.07
CA LEU A 244 15.36 4.75 14.41
C LEU A 244 16.80 4.21 14.44
N ARG A 245 17.27 3.65 13.31
CA ARG A 245 18.68 3.25 13.15
C ARG A 245 19.54 4.40 12.65
N ARG A 246 18.98 5.27 11.80
CA ARG A 246 19.72 6.33 11.10
C ARG A 246 19.73 7.66 11.87
N VAL A 247 18.72 7.93 12.69
CA VAL A 247 18.56 9.20 13.40
C VAL A 247 18.70 9.00 14.91
N LYS A 248 19.65 9.71 15.51
CA LYS A 248 19.81 9.75 16.97
C LYS A 248 18.95 10.87 17.54
N MET A 249 18.13 10.53 18.53
CA MET A 249 17.27 11.48 19.23
C MET A 249 17.42 11.42 20.75
N ASN A 250 17.32 12.57 21.42
CA ASN A 250 17.26 12.61 22.89
C ASN A 250 15.82 12.40 23.37
N LEU A 251 14.87 13.13 22.79
CA LEU A 251 13.46 13.06 23.16
C LEU A 251 12.59 12.82 21.92
N LEU A 252 11.76 11.78 21.98
CA LEU A 252 10.76 11.47 20.97
C LEU A 252 9.38 11.36 21.64
N ASN A 253 8.43 12.17 21.19
CA ASN A 253 7.05 12.13 21.69
C ASN A 253 6.12 11.51 20.65
N LEU A 254 5.56 10.34 20.96
CA LEU A 254 4.60 9.59 20.16
C LEU A 254 3.23 9.45 20.84
N SER A 255 2.97 10.20 21.92
CA SER A 255 1.76 10.06 22.72
C SER A 255 0.49 10.33 21.89
N ASN A 256 -0.63 9.72 22.25
CA ASN A 256 -1.94 9.94 21.63
C ASN A 256 -1.92 9.74 20.10
N ASN A 257 -1.35 8.63 19.65
CA ASN A 257 -1.36 8.17 18.27
C ASN A 257 -2.19 6.87 18.14
N ARG A 258 -2.00 6.12 17.05
CA ARG A 258 -2.70 4.86 16.76
C ARG A 258 -1.78 3.65 16.86
N PHE A 259 -0.71 3.73 17.65
CA PHE A 259 0.22 2.62 17.82
C PHE A 259 -0.42 1.49 18.61
N ALA A 260 -0.64 0.36 17.94
CA ALA A 260 -1.00 -0.88 18.59
C ALA A 260 0.24 -1.62 19.13
N CYS A 261 1.41 -1.39 18.52
CA CYS A 261 2.72 -1.85 18.99
C CYS A 261 3.92 -1.06 18.46
N LEU A 262 5.07 -1.22 19.11
CA LEU A 262 6.31 -0.48 18.84
C LEU A 262 7.27 -1.18 17.85
N ASN A 263 6.85 -2.30 17.24
CA ASN A 263 7.63 -3.04 16.22
C ASN A 263 9.10 -3.32 16.61
N GLY A 264 9.38 -3.55 17.91
CA GLY A 264 10.68 -4.02 18.42
C GLY A 264 11.86 -3.05 18.31
N GLY A 265 11.62 -1.77 18.01
CA GLY A 265 12.70 -0.82 17.66
C GLY A 265 12.92 0.35 18.62
N LEU A 266 11.95 0.67 19.49
CA LEU A 266 11.95 1.92 20.27
C LEU A 266 12.50 1.80 21.70
N ALA A 267 12.42 0.62 22.30
CA ALA A 267 12.87 0.40 23.68
C ALA A 267 14.40 0.61 23.80
N GLY A 268 14.82 1.47 24.73
CA GLY A 268 16.23 1.71 25.07
C GLY A 268 17.08 2.50 24.06
N ARG A 269 16.51 3.02 22.96
CA ARG A 269 17.28 3.74 21.93
C ARG A 269 17.44 5.25 22.12
N HIS A 270 16.51 5.87 22.84
CA HIS A 270 16.44 7.31 23.02
C HIS A 270 16.33 7.62 24.51
N SER A 271 16.91 8.75 24.93
CA SER A 271 16.98 9.14 26.35
C SER A 271 15.60 9.30 26.98
N THR A 272 14.58 9.68 26.20
CA THR A 272 13.20 9.77 26.67
C THR A 272 12.21 9.55 25.51
N ASN A 273 11.32 8.56 25.65
CA ASN A 273 10.23 8.31 24.70
C ASN A 273 8.89 8.49 25.42
N TRP A 274 8.02 9.38 24.94
CA TRP A 274 6.65 9.50 25.43
C TRP A 274 5.70 8.75 24.51
N VAL A 275 4.87 7.88 25.08
CA VAL A 275 4.08 6.88 24.32
C VAL A 275 2.67 6.70 24.90
N ASP A 276 2.27 7.49 25.88
CA ASP A 276 0.95 7.43 26.52
C ASP A 276 -0.21 7.68 25.53
N GLY A 277 -1.42 7.25 25.88
CA GLY A 277 -2.63 7.55 25.08
C GLY A 277 -2.72 6.82 23.74
N ASN A 278 -1.89 5.81 23.51
CA ASN A 278 -1.95 4.94 22.34
C ASN A 278 -2.77 3.67 22.61
N PRO A 279 -3.37 3.03 21.59
CA PRO A 279 -4.14 1.80 21.73
C PRO A 279 -3.24 0.57 21.92
N TRP A 280 -2.39 0.56 22.94
CA TRP A 280 -1.47 -0.53 23.25
C TRP A 280 -2.22 -1.85 23.45
N ASN A 281 -1.64 -2.92 22.90
CA ASN A 281 -2.11 -4.29 23.10
C ASN A 281 -1.04 -5.16 23.77
N CYS A 282 -1.42 -6.37 24.18
CA CYS A 282 -0.54 -7.23 24.99
C CYS A 282 0.74 -7.69 24.27
N LYS A 283 0.89 -7.49 22.95
CA LYS A 283 2.16 -7.79 22.24
C LYS A 283 3.29 -6.83 22.62
N CYS A 284 2.98 -5.71 23.28
CA CYS A 284 3.93 -4.62 23.51
C CYS A 284 4.26 -4.47 25.00
N LEU A 285 3.73 -5.35 25.84
CA LEU A 285 3.96 -5.36 27.28
C LEU A 285 5.46 -5.39 27.61
N GLU A 286 6.24 -6.21 26.92
CA GLU A 286 7.69 -6.28 27.15
C GLU A 286 8.41 -5.00 26.72
N ASP A 287 8.05 -4.45 25.56
CA ASP A 287 8.66 -3.22 25.04
C ASP A 287 8.31 -2.01 25.93
N LEU A 288 7.07 -1.91 26.40
CA LEU A 288 6.60 -0.86 27.31
C LEU A 288 7.25 -0.99 28.70
N LYS A 289 7.45 -2.21 29.20
CA LYS A 289 8.16 -2.47 30.47
C LYS A 289 9.65 -2.11 30.42
N LYS A 290 10.27 -2.17 29.24
CA LYS A 290 11.69 -1.83 29.02
C LYS A 290 11.94 -0.32 28.86
N MET A 291 10.91 0.51 28.82
CA MET A 291 11.07 1.96 28.74
C MET A 291 11.37 2.53 30.14
N GLU A 292 12.59 3.03 30.34
CA GLU A 292 12.96 3.74 31.56
C GLU A 292 12.32 5.14 31.57
N HIS A 293 11.26 5.31 32.35
CA HIS A 293 11.02 6.45 33.25
C HIS A 293 9.67 6.23 33.98
N GLY A 294 9.69 6.52 35.29
CA GLY A 294 8.76 6.05 36.31
C GLY A 294 7.26 6.23 36.06
N THR A 295 6.48 5.40 36.75
CA THR A 295 5.01 5.28 36.82
C THR A 295 4.24 5.20 35.50
N PHE A 296 4.58 5.96 34.47
CA PHE A 296 3.89 5.98 33.17
C PHE A 296 4.12 4.71 32.35
N GLY A 297 5.35 4.19 32.23
CA GLY A 297 5.60 2.92 31.51
C GLY A 297 4.86 1.73 32.13
N SER A 298 4.81 1.67 33.47
CA SER A 298 4.01 0.69 34.21
C SER A 298 2.51 0.92 34.09
N ILE A 299 2.03 2.17 34.11
CA ILE A 299 0.61 2.49 33.90
C ILE A 299 0.19 2.11 32.47
N GLN A 300 1.02 2.35 31.46
CA GLN A 300 0.73 1.95 30.08
C GLN A 300 0.80 0.42 29.90
N ALA A 301 1.73 -0.25 30.58
CA ALA A 301 1.76 -1.70 30.63
C ALA A 301 0.54 -2.27 31.38
N ASP A 302 0.08 -1.63 32.45
CA ASP A 302 -1.10 -2.02 33.20
C ASP A 302 -2.40 -1.73 32.42
N GLU A 303 -2.47 -0.63 31.67
CA GLU A 303 -3.57 -0.34 30.74
C GLU A 303 -3.61 -1.37 29.60
N ALA A 304 -2.45 -1.74 29.05
CA ALA A 304 -2.34 -2.83 28.09
C ALA A 304 -2.75 -4.18 28.73
N LEU A 305 -2.40 -4.41 30.00
CA LEU A 305 -2.72 -5.63 30.74
C LEU A 305 -4.20 -5.74 31.11
N ARG A 306 -4.87 -4.63 31.47
CA ARG A 306 -6.31 -4.56 31.74
C ARG A 306 -7.16 -4.86 30.51
N ARG A 307 -6.57 -4.76 29.31
CA ARG A 307 -7.17 -5.18 28.04
C ARG A 307 -6.85 -6.64 27.70
N CYS A 308 -6.23 -7.40 28.61
CA CYS A 308 -5.97 -8.83 28.48
C CYS A 308 -6.94 -9.68 29.34
N SER A 309 -7.47 -10.76 28.76
CA SER A 309 -8.22 -11.84 29.39
C SER A 309 -7.29 -12.96 29.90
N GLN A 310 -7.75 -13.83 30.82
CA GLN A 310 -6.89 -14.83 31.49
C GLN A 310 -7.22 -16.27 31.05
N CYS A 311 -6.20 -17.13 30.88
CA CYS A 311 -6.41 -18.51 30.38
C CYS A 311 -7.16 -19.38 31.40
N PRO A 312 -8.33 -19.95 31.03
CA PRO A 312 -9.11 -20.82 31.92
C PRO A 312 -8.38 -22.10 32.35
N THR A 313 -7.50 -22.65 31.50
CA THR A 313 -6.73 -23.87 31.81
C THR A 313 -5.60 -23.59 32.79
N CYS A 314 -4.89 -22.46 32.65
CA CYS A 314 -3.89 -22.03 33.64
C CYS A 314 -4.50 -21.77 35.01
N LEU A 315 -5.68 -21.15 35.06
CA LEU A 315 -6.45 -20.95 36.30
C LEU A 315 -6.74 -22.28 37.01
N LYS A 316 -7.12 -23.32 36.24
CA LYS A 316 -7.37 -24.66 36.79
C LYS A 316 -6.09 -25.39 37.24
N LEU A 317 -4.96 -25.14 36.58
CA LEU A 317 -3.66 -25.74 36.89
C LEU A 317 -2.86 -24.95 37.94
N GLY A 318 -3.41 -23.86 38.49
CA GLY A 318 -2.73 -23.02 39.49
C GLY A 318 -1.58 -22.17 38.94
N ILE A 319 -1.50 -21.99 37.61
CA ILE A 319 -0.41 -21.26 36.94
C ILE A 319 -0.72 -19.76 36.93
N GLN A 320 0.04 -18.98 37.69
CA GLN A 320 -0.13 -17.52 37.79
C GLN A 320 0.43 -16.79 36.56
N GLY A 321 -0.12 -15.62 36.22
CA GLY A 321 0.44 -14.73 35.19
C GLY A 321 0.02 -14.98 33.73
N SER A 322 -0.95 -15.86 33.47
CA SER A 322 -1.32 -16.30 32.11
C SER A 322 -2.43 -15.47 31.47
N PHE A 323 -2.06 -14.36 30.83
CA PHE A 323 -2.98 -13.38 30.22
C PHE A 323 -2.85 -13.31 28.67
N TYR A 324 -3.90 -12.86 27.98
CA TYR A 324 -4.00 -12.73 26.52
C TYR A 324 -4.91 -11.56 26.11
N CYS A 325 -4.57 -10.70 25.12
CA CYS A 325 -5.39 -9.51 24.78
C CYS A 325 -6.79 -9.78 24.23
N SER A 326 -6.98 -10.93 23.60
CA SER A 326 -8.18 -11.22 22.82
C SER A 326 -8.24 -12.71 22.50
N GLN A 327 -9.41 -13.20 22.07
CA GLN A 327 -9.55 -14.59 21.64
C GLN A 327 -8.58 -14.96 20.51
N GLU A 328 -8.20 -13.99 19.68
CA GLU A 328 -7.21 -14.14 18.61
C GLU A 328 -5.77 -14.16 19.13
N CYS A 329 -5.42 -13.32 20.11
CA CYS A 329 -4.12 -13.43 20.81
C CYS A 329 -3.99 -14.77 21.54
N PHE A 330 -5.06 -15.22 22.17
CA PHE A 330 -5.12 -16.54 22.79
C PHE A 330 -4.90 -17.63 21.74
N LYS A 331 -5.65 -17.64 20.63
CA LYS A 331 -5.52 -18.62 19.54
C LYS A 331 -4.12 -18.61 18.89
N ASN A 332 -3.58 -17.44 18.60
CA ASN A 332 -2.28 -17.28 17.94
C ASN A 332 -1.10 -17.72 18.82
N ASN A 333 -1.18 -17.45 20.13
CA ASN A 333 -0.16 -17.89 21.07
C ASN A 333 -0.49 -19.23 21.73
N TRP A 334 -1.69 -19.79 21.53
CA TRP A 334 -2.14 -21.04 22.12
C TRP A 334 -1.16 -22.17 21.86
N LYS A 335 -0.59 -22.23 20.66
CA LYS A 335 0.36 -23.28 20.27
C LYS A 335 1.62 -23.30 21.15
N ASN A 336 2.09 -22.12 21.57
CA ASN A 336 3.25 -21.97 22.46
C ASN A 336 2.80 -22.00 23.94
N HIS A 337 1.68 -21.35 24.26
CA HIS A 337 1.13 -21.28 25.60
C HIS A 337 0.69 -22.66 26.12
N LYS A 338 0.13 -23.52 25.27
CA LYS A 338 -0.20 -24.91 25.63
C LYS A 338 1.06 -25.75 25.92
N ILE A 339 2.25 -25.32 25.49
CA ILE A 339 3.51 -25.97 25.89
C ILE A 339 3.70 -25.81 27.40
N ILE A 340 3.31 -24.67 27.99
CA ILE A 340 3.29 -24.49 29.45
C ILE A 340 2.34 -25.51 30.10
N HIS A 341 1.22 -25.84 29.46
CA HIS A 341 0.33 -26.91 29.93
C HIS A 341 0.97 -28.30 29.78
N SER A 342 1.63 -28.57 28.64
CA SER A 342 2.33 -29.83 28.38
C SER A 342 3.55 -30.02 29.29
N LEU A 343 4.29 -28.96 29.62
CA LEU A 343 5.39 -28.96 30.58
C LEU A 343 4.89 -29.17 32.01
N ALA A 344 3.79 -28.49 32.40
CA ALA A 344 3.10 -28.76 33.66
C ALA A 344 2.51 -30.19 33.74
N LYS A 345 2.44 -30.90 32.60
CA LYS A 345 1.98 -32.29 32.46
C LYS A 345 3.09 -33.29 32.11
N GLY A 346 4.34 -32.85 31.89
CA GLY A 346 5.51 -33.71 31.66
C GLY A 346 5.88 -34.12 30.21
N GLU A 347 5.55 -33.35 29.16
CA GLU A 347 5.87 -33.69 27.74
C GLU A 347 7.04 -32.85 27.13
N ASN A 348 7.85 -33.42 26.21
CA ASN A 348 9.16 -32.87 25.74
C ASN A 348 9.09 -32.00 24.43
N PRO A 349 9.65 -30.77 24.36
CA PRO A 349 9.38 -29.80 23.28
C PRO A 349 10.43 -29.67 22.13
N ASP A 350 11.53 -30.43 22.11
CA ASP A 350 12.70 -30.16 21.23
C ASP A 350 12.59 -30.60 19.75
N LYS A 351 11.57 -30.14 19.00
CA LYS A 351 11.61 -30.17 17.51
C LYS A 351 11.67 -28.75 16.93
N PRO A 352 12.69 -28.40 16.12
CA PRO A 352 12.86 -27.03 15.59
C PRO A 352 11.79 -26.69 14.53
N ARG A 353 11.37 -25.43 14.46
CA ARG A 353 10.45 -24.90 13.42
C ARG A 353 11.04 -23.70 12.69
N GLU A 354 10.92 -23.75 11.36
CA GLU A 354 11.29 -22.75 10.36
C GLU A 354 10.64 -21.37 10.62
N THR A 355 11.42 -20.32 10.36
CA THR A 355 10.96 -18.93 10.29
C THR A 355 9.99 -18.77 9.12
N SER A 356 8.69 -18.58 9.38
CA SER A 356 7.68 -18.51 8.32
C SER A 356 7.87 -17.27 7.43
N TYR A 357 8.17 -17.47 6.16
CA TYR A 357 8.08 -16.45 5.12
C TYR A 357 6.66 -15.85 5.10
N ASN A 358 6.56 -14.52 5.22
CA ASN A 358 5.28 -13.80 5.10
C ASN A 358 5.53 -12.44 4.41
N PRO A 359 5.38 -12.37 3.07
CA PRO A 359 5.60 -11.15 2.31
C PRO A 359 4.50 -10.10 2.51
N TRP A 360 3.34 -10.50 3.06
CA TRP A 360 2.17 -9.63 3.24
C TRP A 360 1.69 -9.63 4.69
N PRO A 361 2.45 -9.03 5.62
CA PRO A 361 2.14 -9.05 7.06
C PRO A 361 0.82 -8.36 7.44
N TYR A 362 0.21 -7.61 6.53
CA TYR A 362 -1.06 -6.89 6.72
C TYR A 362 -2.25 -7.52 5.97
N TYR A 363 -2.00 -8.57 5.19
CA TYR A 363 -3.07 -9.32 4.53
C TYR A 363 -3.57 -10.41 5.47
N THR A 364 -4.90 -10.45 5.67
CA THR A 364 -5.54 -11.50 6.46
C THR A 364 -5.89 -12.65 5.53
N PHE A 365 -5.11 -13.72 5.58
CA PHE A 365 -5.40 -14.94 4.82
C PHE A 365 -6.72 -15.57 5.29
N THR A 366 -7.53 -15.99 4.33
CA THR A 366 -8.85 -16.61 4.58
C THR A 366 -8.74 -18.00 5.20
N GLY A 367 -7.71 -18.77 4.83
CA GLY A 367 -7.45 -20.12 5.33
C GLY A 367 -6.07 -20.34 5.97
N GLN A 368 -5.60 -21.58 5.97
CA GLN A 368 -4.34 -22.01 6.61
C GLN A 368 -3.12 -21.88 5.69
N LEU A 369 -3.32 -21.81 4.38
CA LEU A 369 -2.26 -21.68 3.40
C LEU A 369 -1.55 -20.33 3.54
N ARG A 370 -0.25 -20.32 3.30
CA ARG A 370 0.60 -19.12 3.27
C ARG A 370 1.51 -19.21 2.05
N PRO A 371 1.86 -18.08 1.43
CA PRO A 371 2.87 -18.07 0.38
C PRO A 371 4.22 -18.49 0.97
N PHE A 372 5.07 -19.06 0.13
CA PHE A 372 6.48 -19.32 0.36
C PHE A 372 7.30 -18.51 -0.66
N ALA A 373 8.63 -18.52 -0.52
CA ALA A 373 9.50 -17.79 -1.44
C ALA A 373 9.39 -18.40 -2.85
N GLN A 374 9.36 -17.55 -3.87
CA GLN A 374 9.40 -17.94 -5.27
C GLN A 374 10.85 -18.01 -5.75
N THR A 375 11.15 -18.92 -6.68
CA THR A 375 12.43 -18.90 -7.39
C THR A 375 12.41 -17.84 -8.52
N PRO A 376 13.57 -17.42 -9.05
CA PRO A 376 13.60 -16.53 -10.20
C PRO A 376 12.85 -17.09 -11.41
N LYS A 377 12.18 -16.22 -12.17
CA LYS A 377 11.46 -16.57 -13.41
C LYS A 377 12.36 -17.38 -14.35
N ARG A 378 11.84 -18.51 -14.84
CA ARG A 378 12.56 -19.42 -15.74
C ARG A 378 12.65 -18.84 -17.16
N THR A 379 13.75 -19.15 -17.86
CA THR A 379 14.02 -18.64 -19.21
C THR A 379 13.59 -19.63 -20.27
N VAL A 380 12.98 -19.15 -21.34
CA VAL A 380 12.64 -19.96 -22.52
C VAL A 380 13.69 -19.77 -23.62
N PRO A 381 14.25 -20.82 -24.25
CA PRO A 381 15.17 -20.68 -25.38
C PRO A 381 14.57 -19.90 -26.55
N GLU A 382 15.39 -19.12 -27.27
CA GLU A 382 14.93 -18.28 -28.40
C GLU A 382 14.30 -19.07 -29.56
N VAL A 383 14.67 -20.34 -29.72
CA VAL A 383 14.13 -21.25 -30.76
C VAL A 383 12.64 -21.56 -30.57
N ILE A 384 12.12 -21.44 -29.35
CA ILE A 384 10.72 -21.71 -29.04
C ILE A 384 9.86 -20.53 -29.50
N ALA A 385 8.86 -20.81 -30.33
CA ALA A 385 7.89 -19.82 -30.78
C ALA A 385 7.13 -19.23 -29.58
N ARG A 386 7.00 -17.90 -29.55
CA ARG A 386 6.43 -17.15 -28.42
C ARG A 386 5.10 -16.49 -28.79
N PRO A 387 4.13 -16.42 -27.87
CA PRO A 387 2.98 -15.55 -28.03
C PRO A 387 3.39 -14.08 -27.93
N ASP A 388 2.52 -13.17 -28.36
CA ASP A 388 2.81 -11.74 -28.47
C ASP A 388 3.12 -11.04 -27.13
N TYR A 389 2.58 -11.56 -26.03
CA TYR A 389 2.81 -11.05 -24.67
C TYR A 389 4.11 -11.52 -24.02
N ALA A 390 4.78 -12.55 -24.55
CA ALA A 390 5.94 -13.17 -23.90
C ALA A 390 7.08 -12.18 -23.65
N GLU A 391 7.32 -11.28 -24.61
CA GLU A 391 8.36 -10.24 -24.57
C GLU A 391 7.81 -8.85 -24.26
N HIS A 392 6.48 -8.72 -24.08
CA HIS A 392 5.89 -7.44 -23.68
C HIS A 392 6.30 -7.12 -22.22
N PRO A 393 6.79 -5.90 -21.90
CA PRO A 393 7.28 -5.58 -20.55
C PRO A 393 6.27 -5.79 -19.42
N GLN A 394 4.99 -5.58 -19.72
CA GLN A 394 3.85 -5.80 -18.82
C GLN A 394 3.04 -7.06 -19.16
N GLY A 395 3.56 -7.93 -20.03
CA GLY A 395 2.87 -9.16 -20.38
C GLY A 395 1.54 -8.98 -21.10
N LEU A 396 1.33 -7.85 -21.81
CA LEU A 396 0.02 -7.53 -22.36
C LEU A 396 -0.21 -8.29 -23.68
N PRO A 397 -1.28 -9.11 -23.80
CA PRO A 397 -1.65 -9.79 -25.04
C PRO A 397 -2.32 -8.80 -26.00
N LEU A 398 -1.54 -8.17 -26.88
CA LEU A 398 -2.03 -7.13 -27.78
C LEU A 398 -3.09 -7.65 -28.76
N SER A 399 -2.95 -8.90 -29.23
CA SER A 399 -3.93 -9.55 -30.09
C SER A 399 -5.27 -9.80 -29.39
N GLU A 400 -5.27 -10.07 -28.08
CA GLU A 400 -6.50 -10.17 -27.28
C GLU A 400 -7.12 -8.79 -27.03
N GLN A 401 -6.29 -7.78 -26.73
CA GLN A 401 -6.75 -6.41 -26.55
C GLN A 401 -7.46 -5.87 -27.80
N ALA A 402 -6.98 -6.23 -28.99
CA ALA A 402 -7.58 -5.82 -30.25
C ALA A 402 -9.01 -6.35 -30.46
N VAL A 403 -9.38 -7.46 -29.82
CA VAL A 403 -10.72 -8.06 -29.91
C VAL A 403 -11.54 -7.92 -28.62
N LYS A 404 -11.01 -7.22 -27.62
CA LYS A 404 -11.66 -7.04 -26.32
C LYS A 404 -13.03 -6.39 -26.47
N GLY A 405 -14.05 -7.03 -25.90
CA GLY A 405 -15.45 -6.57 -25.98
C GLY A 405 -16.19 -7.03 -27.24
N SER A 406 -15.52 -7.68 -28.19
CA SER A 406 -16.20 -8.37 -29.29
C SER A 406 -16.96 -9.59 -28.76
N GLY A 407 -18.22 -9.73 -29.20
CA GLY A 407 -19.02 -10.95 -28.97
C GLY A 407 -18.85 -11.99 -30.07
N GLN A 408 -17.97 -11.75 -31.04
CA GLN A 408 -17.76 -12.66 -32.17
C GLN A 408 -16.94 -13.87 -31.73
N ILE A 409 -17.54 -15.05 -31.85
CA ILE A 409 -16.88 -16.33 -31.57
C ILE A 409 -16.31 -16.85 -32.88
N LYS A 410 -15.03 -17.23 -32.88
CA LYS A 410 -14.37 -17.74 -34.07
C LYS A 410 -14.84 -19.16 -34.39
N ILE A 411 -15.14 -19.39 -35.66
CA ILE A 411 -15.29 -20.72 -36.24
C ILE A 411 -13.92 -21.06 -36.83
N LEU A 412 -13.30 -22.11 -36.29
CA LEU A 412 -11.99 -22.57 -36.75
C LEU A 412 -12.13 -23.28 -38.11
N ASP A 413 -11.15 -23.07 -38.98
CA ASP A 413 -10.96 -23.89 -40.18
C ASP A 413 -10.21 -25.20 -39.87
N ASP A 414 -10.04 -26.05 -40.87
CA ASP A 414 -9.42 -27.38 -40.71
C ASP A 414 -7.96 -27.30 -40.22
N GLU A 415 -7.19 -26.29 -40.64
CA GLU A 415 -5.80 -26.10 -40.23
C GLU A 415 -5.75 -25.66 -38.75
N GLU A 416 -6.62 -24.73 -38.37
CA GLU A 416 -6.72 -24.25 -37.00
C GLU A 416 -7.21 -25.34 -36.04
N ILE A 417 -8.13 -26.19 -36.48
CA ILE A 417 -8.60 -27.36 -35.72
C ILE A 417 -7.44 -28.34 -35.47
N GLU A 418 -6.61 -28.61 -36.48
CA GLU A 418 -5.46 -29.51 -36.30
C GLU A 418 -4.40 -28.89 -35.39
N GLY A 419 -4.16 -27.58 -35.52
CA GLY A 419 -3.32 -26.81 -34.59
C GLY A 419 -3.78 -26.97 -33.15
N MET A 420 -5.09 -26.83 -32.89
CA MET A 420 -5.68 -27.04 -31.57
C MET A 420 -5.54 -28.47 -31.08
N ARG A 421 -5.80 -29.48 -31.92
CA ARG A 421 -5.60 -30.90 -31.55
C ARG A 421 -4.17 -31.18 -31.09
N VAL A 422 -3.18 -30.63 -31.79
CA VAL A 422 -1.76 -30.79 -31.44
C VAL A 422 -1.43 -30.05 -30.14
N SER A 423 -1.80 -28.78 -30.00
CA SER A 423 -1.51 -28.02 -28.77
C SER A 423 -2.18 -28.66 -27.55
N CYS A 424 -3.46 -29.02 -27.63
CA CYS A 424 -4.17 -29.70 -26.55
C CYS A 424 -3.61 -31.09 -26.24
N LYS A 425 -3.12 -31.82 -27.25
CA LYS A 425 -2.39 -33.08 -27.05
C LYS A 425 -1.16 -32.88 -26.18
N LEU A 426 -0.34 -31.89 -26.51
CA LEU A 426 0.90 -31.59 -25.81
C LEU A 426 0.62 -31.07 -24.41
N GLY A 427 -0.39 -30.21 -24.23
CA GLY A 427 -0.84 -29.75 -22.92
C GLY A 427 -1.22 -30.91 -22.00
N ARG A 428 -1.97 -31.90 -22.50
CA ARG A 428 -2.25 -33.14 -21.77
C ARG A 428 -0.97 -33.88 -21.35
N GLU A 429 -0.04 -34.07 -22.27
CA GLU A 429 1.22 -34.75 -21.95
C GLU A 429 2.00 -34.02 -20.85
N VAL A 430 2.01 -32.68 -20.85
CA VAL A 430 2.62 -31.86 -19.79
C VAL A 430 1.88 -31.98 -18.46
N LEU A 431 0.54 -31.96 -18.45
CA LEU A 431 -0.23 -32.20 -17.22
C LEU A 431 0.04 -33.60 -16.64
N ASP A 432 0.22 -34.60 -17.50
CA ASP A 432 0.58 -35.96 -17.07
C ASP A 432 1.98 -36.01 -16.44
N GLU A 433 2.93 -35.14 -16.84
CA GLU A 433 4.21 -34.96 -16.12
C GLU A 433 4.00 -34.34 -14.73
N ALA A 434 3.19 -33.28 -14.64
CA ALA A 434 2.86 -32.65 -13.36
C ALA A 434 2.23 -33.65 -12.38
N ALA A 435 1.32 -34.49 -12.88
CA ALA A 435 0.68 -35.55 -12.10
C ALA A 435 1.68 -36.56 -11.52
N ARG A 436 2.78 -36.86 -12.23
CA ARG A 436 3.82 -37.78 -11.75
C ARG A 436 4.61 -37.27 -10.56
N VAL A 437 4.81 -35.95 -10.49
CA VAL A 437 5.65 -35.31 -9.46
C VAL A 437 4.85 -34.69 -8.33
N CYS A 438 3.53 -34.54 -8.47
CA CYS A 438 2.64 -33.99 -7.45
C CYS A 438 2.45 -34.98 -6.29
N ASP A 439 3.38 -34.95 -5.32
CA ASP A 439 3.41 -35.85 -4.16
C ASP A 439 3.87 -35.14 -2.88
N VAL A 440 3.72 -35.83 -1.74
CA VAL A 440 4.06 -35.33 -0.41
C VAL A 440 5.53 -34.89 -0.35
N GLY A 441 5.78 -33.66 0.10
CA GLY A 441 7.11 -33.10 0.27
C GLY A 441 7.67 -32.36 -0.95
N VAL A 442 7.12 -32.59 -2.15
CA VAL A 442 7.48 -31.86 -3.37
C VAL A 442 6.95 -30.43 -3.30
N THR A 443 7.75 -29.45 -3.70
CA THR A 443 7.28 -28.05 -3.71
C THR A 443 6.51 -27.72 -4.99
N THR A 444 5.60 -26.74 -4.94
CA THR A 444 4.90 -26.31 -6.16
C THR A 444 5.85 -25.69 -7.19
N ASP A 445 6.96 -25.06 -6.75
CA ASP A 445 8.05 -24.63 -7.63
C ASP A 445 8.74 -25.79 -8.36
N GLU A 446 8.87 -26.96 -7.73
CA GLU A 446 9.41 -28.16 -8.39
C GLU A 446 8.43 -28.74 -9.42
N ILE A 447 7.12 -28.65 -9.17
CA ILE A 447 6.09 -29.00 -10.16
C ILE A 447 6.18 -28.04 -11.34
N ASP A 448 6.27 -26.73 -11.09
CA ASP A 448 6.47 -25.71 -12.14
C ASP A 448 7.74 -25.96 -12.95
N ARG A 449 8.85 -26.33 -12.31
CA ARG A 449 10.09 -26.71 -13.02
C ARG A 449 9.83 -27.86 -13.99
N ALA A 450 9.21 -28.95 -13.51
CA ALA A 450 8.92 -30.12 -14.33
C ALA A 450 7.99 -29.77 -15.50
N VAL A 451 6.98 -28.93 -15.25
CA VAL A 451 6.07 -28.43 -16.29
C VAL A 451 6.81 -27.57 -17.31
N HIS A 452 7.66 -26.65 -16.85
CA HIS A 452 8.44 -25.78 -17.71
C HIS A 452 9.35 -26.59 -18.63
N GLU A 453 10.13 -27.52 -18.06
CA GLU A 453 11.02 -28.41 -18.81
C GLU A 453 10.22 -29.28 -19.81
N ALA A 454 9.09 -29.84 -19.39
CA ALA A 454 8.22 -30.64 -20.25
C ALA A 454 7.62 -29.86 -21.43
N CYS A 455 7.31 -28.57 -21.24
CA CYS A 455 6.90 -27.67 -22.32
C CYS A 455 8.04 -27.48 -23.33
N LEU A 456 9.24 -27.17 -22.85
CA LEU A 456 10.40 -26.92 -23.71
C LEU A 456 10.80 -28.16 -24.52
N GLU A 457 10.79 -29.34 -23.91
CA GLU A 457 11.04 -30.63 -24.57
C GLU A 457 10.06 -30.94 -25.71
N ARG A 458 8.88 -30.30 -25.69
CA ARG A 458 7.80 -30.47 -26.67
C ARG A 458 7.69 -29.28 -27.63
N ASP A 459 8.73 -28.47 -27.72
CA ASP A 459 8.76 -27.25 -28.54
C ASP A 459 7.56 -26.31 -28.25
N CYS A 460 7.16 -26.23 -26.98
CA CYS A 460 6.04 -25.41 -26.52
C CYS A 460 6.52 -24.26 -25.64
N TYR A 461 5.87 -23.10 -25.76
CA TYR A 461 5.97 -22.03 -24.77
C TYR A 461 4.93 -22.27 -23.66
N PRO A 462 5.27 -22.20 -22.36
CA PRO A 462 4.28 -22.27 -21.29
C PRO A 462 3.47 -20.98 -21.24
N SER A 463 2.23 -21.00 -21.73
CA SER A 463 1.41 -19.80 -21.96
C SER A 463 1.24 -18.89 -20.73
N PRO A 464 1.10 -19.40 -19.49
CA PRO A 464 1.00 -18.54 -18.32
C PRO A 464 2.24 -17.64 -18.12
N LEU A 465 3.41 -18.06 -18.58
CA LEU A 465 4.65 -17.34 -18.34
C LEU A 465 4.60 -15.95 -18.96
N ASN A 466 4.76 -14.93 -18.13
CA ASN A 466 4.64 -13.51 -18.47
C ASN A 466 3.25 -13.03 -18.89
N TYR A 467 2.21 -13.87 -18.94
CA TYR A 467 0.87 -13.39 -19.28
C TYR A 467 0.36 -12.44 -18.20
N TYR A 468 0.15 -11.16 -18.53
CA TYR A 468 -0.07 -10.06 -17.59
C TYR A 468 0.93 -10.01 -16.41
N GLU A 469 2.19 -10.36 -16.67
CA GLU A 469 3.28 -10.45 -15.67
C GLU A 469 3.15 -11.64 -14.69
N PHE A 470 2.35 -12.67 -14.99
CA PHE A 470 2.36 -13.92 -14.21
C PHE A 470 3.78 -14.54 -14.22
N PRO A 471 4.35 -14.91 -13.05
CA PRO A 471 5.80 -15.15 -12.94
C PRO A 471 6.23 -16.59 -13.23
N ALA A 472 5.30 -17.52 -13.40
CA ALA A 472 5.55 -18.97 -13.50
C ALA A 472 4.96 -19.58 -14.78
N SER A 473 5.22 -20.86 -15.01
CA SER A 473 4.88 -21.60 -16.23
C SER A 473 3.54 -22.35 -16.14
N CYS A 474 3.03 -22.54 -14.92
CA CYS A 474 1.72 -23.09 -14.61
C CYS A 474 1.13 -22.46 -13.36
N CYS A 475 -0.15 -22.71 -13.09
CA CYS A 475 -0.75 -22.41 -11.78
C CYS A 475 -0.80 -23.66 -10.91
N THR A 476 -0.56 -23.51 -9.61
CA THR A 476 -0.68 -24.59 -8.61
C THR A 476 -1.57 -24.12 -7.46
N SER A 477 -2.81 -24.60 -7.45
CA SER A 477 -3.86 -24.13 -6.54
C SER A 477 -4.13 -25.17 -5.45
N VAL A 478 -3.61 -24.91 -4.25
CA VAL A 478 -3.68 -25.84 -3.11
C VAL A 478 -4.85 -25.50 -2.18
N ASN A 479 -5.66 -26.51 -1.83
CA ASN A 479 -6.71 -26.45 -0.81
C ASN A 479 -7.74 -25.31 -0.99
N GLU A 480 -7.65 -24.20 -0.24
CA GLU A 480 -8.56 -23.05 -0.34
C GLU A 480 -8.29 -22.12 -1.53
N VAL A 481 -7.19 -22.33 -2.25
CA VAL A 481 -6.91 -21.61 -3.50
C VAL A 481 -7.86 -22.12 -4.58
N ILE A 482 -8.63 -21.21 -5.14
CA ILE A 482 -9.61 -21.44 -6.20
C ILE A 482 -8.91 -21.66 -7.54
N CYS A 483 -8.07 -20.71 -7.93
CA CYS A 483 -7.31 -20.72 -9.17
C CYS A 483 -6.11 -19.76 -9.09
N HIS A 484 -5.24 -19.82 -10.10
CA HIS A 484 -4.09 -18.92 -10.29
C HIS A 484 -3.11 -18.85 -9.10
N GLY A 485 -3.01 -19.92 -8.30
CA GLY A 485 -1.98 -20.03 -7.28
C GLY A 485 -0.60 -20.01 -7.90
N ILE A 486 0.27 -19.09 -7.46
CA ILE A 486 1.62 -18.99 -8.00
C ILE A 486 2.51 -20.09 -7.37
N PRO A 487 3.20 -20.92 -8.17
CA PRO A 487 4.20 -21.87 -7.69
C PRO A 487 5.24 -21.22 -6.77
N ASP A 488 5.51 -21.86 -5.63
CA ASP A 488 6.45 -21.38 -4.62
C ASP A 488 7.14 -22.55 -3.89
N THR A 489 8.04 -22.24 -2.95
CA THR A 489 8.82 -23.25 -2.22
C THR A 489 8.04 -23.97 -1.11
N ARG A 490 6.70 -23.90 -1.08
CA ARG A 490 5.88 -24.65 -0.11
C ARG A 490 5.90 -26.13 -0.47
N PRO A 491 6.37 -27.03 0.42
CA PRO A 491 6.21 -28.47 0.20
C PRO A 491 4.73 -28.85 0.36
N LEU A 492 4.22 -29.64 -0.57
CA LEU A 492 2.90 -30.27 -0.50
C LEU A 492 2.83 -31.20 0.71
N LYS A 493 1.68 -31.22 1.39
CA LYS A 493 1.48 -32.00 2.62
C LYS A 493 0.53 -33.16 2.39
N ASP A 494 0.74 -34.24 3.14
CA ASP A 494 -0.19 -35.36 3.19
C ASP A 494 -1.61 -34.89 3.51
N GLY A 495 -2.55 -35.20 2.62
CA GLY A 495 -3.95 -34.80 2.68
C GLY A 495 -4.31 -33.52 1.92
N ASP A 496 -3.35 -32.80 1.33
CA ASP A 496 -3.61 -31.64 0.47
C ASP A 496 -4.36 -32.05 -0.82
N LEU A 497 -5.19 -31.14 -1.33
CA LEU A 497 -5.59 -31.10 -2.74
C LEU A 497 -4.68 -30.11 -3.47
N CYS A 498 -4.17 -30.47 -4.64
CA CYS A 498 -3.41 -29.56 -5.50
C CYS A 498 -3.94 -29.62 -6.93
N ASN A 499 -4.60 -28.56 -7.39
CA ASN A 499 -4.88 -28.38 -8.80
C ASN A 499 -3.63 -27.86 -9.51
N VAL A 500 -3.32 -28.42 -10.69
CA VAL A 500 -2.27 -27.89 -11.58
C VAL A 500 -2.91 -27.53 -12.90
N ASP A 501 -2.73 -26.27 -13.28
CA ASP A 501 -3.32 -25.68 -14.49
C ASP A 501 -2.26 -25.45 -15.56
N ILE A 502 -2.48 -26.04 -16.73
CA ILE A 502 -1.50 -26.17 -17.80
C ILE A 502 -2.08 -25.58 -19.07
N THR A 503 -1.39 -24.56 -19.58
CA THR A 503 -1.63 -24.08 -20.94
C THR A 503 -0.32 -24.06 -21.73
N VAL A 504 -0.29 -24.74 -22.87
CA VAL A 504 0.87 -24.72 -23.79
C VAL A 504 0.57 -23.91 -25.03
N TYR A 505 1.56 -23.18 -25.56
CA TYR A 505 1.50 -22.52 -26.85
C TYR A 505 2.42 -23.22 -27.83
N HIS A 506 1.84 -23.79 -28.89
CA HIS A 506 2.55 -24.51 -29.92
C HIS A 506 2.05 -24.07 -31.29
N ARG A 507 2.98 -23.70 -32.19
CA ARG A 507 2.68 -23.32 -33.59
C ARG A 507 1.53 -22.32 -33.76
N GLY A 508 1.41 -21.36 -32.84
CA GLY A 508 0.38 -20.34 -32.94
C GLY A 508 -0.92 -20.64 -32.19
N PHE A 509 -1.04 -21.74 -31.45
CA PHE A 509 -2.27 -22.14 -30.76
C PHE A 509 -2.00 -22.51 -29.30
N HIS A 510 -2.91 -22.07 -28.42
CA HIS A 510 -2.94 -22.42 -27.00
C HIS A 510 -3.77 -23.68 -26.78
N GLY A 511 -3.34 -24.58 -25.88
CA GLY A 511 -4.13 -25.73 -25.44
C GLY A 511 -4.15 -25.82 -23.92
N ASP A 512 -5.35 -25.90 -23.34
CA ASP A 512 -5.58 -25.59 -21.91
C ASP A 512 -6.37 -26.66 -21.16
N LEU A 513 -5.90 -27.02 -19.98
CA LEU A 513 -6.51 -28.00 -19.10
C LEU A 513 -5.92 -27.96 -17.69
N ASN A 514 -6.74 -28.39 -16.73
CA ASN A 514 -6.31 -28.60 -15.35
C ASN A 514 -7.00 -29.80 -14.70
N GLU A 515 -6.34 -30.37 -13.69
CA GLU A 515 -6.89 -31.42 -12.84
C GLU A 515 -6.51 -31.17 -11.38
N THR A 516 -7.43 -31.50 -10.45
CA THR A 516 -7.14 -31.53 -9.02
C THR A 516 -6.59 -32.90 -8.61
N PHE A 517 -5.39 -32.94 -8.03
CA PHE A 517 -4.72 -34.15 -7.57
C PHE A 517 -4.86 -34.36 -6.05
N PHE A 518 -4.85 -35.63 -5.64
CA PHE A 518 -4.68 -36.03 -4.24
C PHE A 518 -3.20 -36.14 -3.89
N VAL A 519 -2.79 -35.39 -2.86
CA VAL A 519 -1.45 -35.48 -2.28
C VAL A 519 -1.51 -36.42 -1.07
N GLY A 520 -0.94 -37.62 -1.21
CA GLY A 520 -1.00 -38.64 -0.15
C GLY A 520 -2.43 -39.06 0.23
N ASN A 521 -2.71 -39.13 1.53
CA ASN A 521 -3.93 -39.65 2.13
C ASN A 521 -4.99 -38.56 2.33
N VAL A 522 -5.81 -38.33 1.32
CA VAL A 522 -6.89 -37.33 1.35
C VAL A 522 -8.16 -37.88 2.02
N SER A 523 -8.80 -37.06 2.86
CA SER A 523 -10.05 -37.41 3.56
C SER A 523 -11.23 -37.63 2.60
N ASP A 524 -12.18 -38.50 2.96
CA ASP A 524 -13.38 -38.79 2.14
C ASP A 524 -14.18 -37.54 1.76
N LYS A 525 -14.24 -36.57 2.67
CA LYS A 525 -14.92 -35.29 2.45
C LYS A 525 -14.29 -34.50 1.30
N HIS A 526 -12.96 -34.48 1.22
CA HIS A 526 -12.22 -33.80 0.15
C HIS A 526 -12.18 -34.64 -1.13
N LYS A 527 -12.12 -35.98 -1.02
CA LYS A 527 -12.32 -36.88 -2.18
C LYS A 527 -13.67 -36.64 -2.84
N ASN A 528 -14.74 -36.46 -2.06
CA ASN A 528 -16.08 -36.16 -2.57
C ASN A 528 -16.14 -34.79 -3.28
N LEU A 529 -15.44 -33.77 -2.77
CA LEU A 529 -15.35 -32.47 -3.45
C LEU A 529 -14.76 -32.62 -4.86
N VAL A 530 -13.61 -33.28 -4.98
CA VAL A 530 -12.93 -33.50 -6.26
C VAL A 530 -13.82 -34.30 -7.21
N LYS A 531 -14.44 -35.38 -6.72
CA LYS A 531 -15.38 -36.19 -7.50
C LYS A 531 -16.55 -35.37 -8.05
N VAL A 532 -17.24 -34.61 -7.19
CA VAL A 532 -18.41 -33.82 -7.61
C VAL A 532 -18.01 -32.71 -8.59
N THR A 533 -16.82 -32.12 -8.42
CA THR A 533 -16.27 -31.13 -9.35
C THR A 533 -16.06 -31.73 -10.75
N TYR A 534 -15.45 -32.91 -10.83
CA TYR A 534 -15.30 -33.62 -12.10
C TYR A 534 -16.64 -34.04 -12.72
N GLU A 535 -17.61 -34.45 -11.90
CA GLU A 535 -18.97 -34.76 -12.37
C GLU A 535 -19.70 -33.51 -12.91
N CYS A 536 -19.51 -32.35 -12.28
CA CYS A 536 -20.02 -31.07 -12.78
C CYS A 536 -19.49 -30.78 -14.19
N LEU A 537 -18.17 -30.88 -14.39
CA LEU A 537 -17.54 -30.72 -15.70
C LEU A 537 -18.08 -31.74 -16.71
N SER A 538 -18.08 -33.03 -16.35
CA SER A 538 -18.52 -34.12 -17.23
C SER A 538 -19.97 -33.95 -17.68
N LYS A 539 -20.87 -33.55 -16.77
CA LYS A 539 -22.28 -33.28 -17.10
C LYS A 539 -22.45 -32.07 -18.00
N ALA A 540 -21.64 -31.02 -17.80
CA ALA A 540 -21.64 -29.85 -18.66
C ALA A 540 -21.16 -30.18 -20.08
N ILE A 541 -20.07 -30.94 -20.22
CA ILE A 541 -19.57 -31.44 -21.51
C ILE A 541 -20.66 -32.25 -22.22
N GLY A 542 -21.42 -33.07 -21.49
CA GLY A 542 -22.49 -33.90 -22.04
C GLY A 542 -23.63 -33.14 -22.73
N ILE A 543 -23.75 -31.83 -22.52
CA ILE A 543 -24.73 -31.00 -23.25
C ILE A 543 -24.11 -30.23 -24.42
N VAL A 544 -22.80 -30.25 -24.63
CA VAL A 544 -22.14 -29.45 -25.67
C VAL A 544 -22.41 -30.04 -27.06
N LYS A 545 -23.17 -29.31 -27.87
CA LYS A 545 -23.50 -29.62 -29.27
C LYS A 545 -24.01 -28.36 -29.99
N PRO A 546 -24.07 -28.35 -31.33
CA PRO A 546 -24.64 -27.22 -32.09
C PRO A 546 -26.06 -26.87 -31.65
N GLY A 547 -26.33 -25.56 -31.54
CA GLY A 547 -27.64 -25.03 -31.16
C GLY A 547 -27.83 -24.81 -29.65
N GLU A 548 -26.98 -25.37 -28.81
CA GLU A 548 -27.02 -25.14 -27.36
C GLU A 548 -26.46 -23.77 -27.00
N LYS A 549 -27.01 -23.13 -25.96
CA LYS A 549 -26.56 -21.80 -25.51
C LYS A 549 -25.44 -21.95 -24.47
N TYR A 550 -24.39 -21.14 -24.58
CA TYR A 550 -23.28 -21.15 -23.60
C TYR A 550 -23.75 -20.96 -22.16
N ARG A 551 -24.78 -20.13 -21.93
CA ARG A 551 -25.33 -19.89 -20.58
C ARG A 551 -25.92 -21.14 -19.90
N GLU A 552 -26.29 -22.17 -20.65
CA GLU A 552 -26.87 -23.40 -20.07
C GLU A 552 -25.84 -24.24 -19.32
N ILE A 553 -24.55 -24.11 -19.65
CA ILE A 553 -23.44 -24.77 -18.94
C ILE A 553 -23.51 -24.50 -17.44
N GLY A 554 -23.68 -23.23 -17.06
CA GLY A 554 -23.76 -22.86 -15.65
C GLY A 554 -25.02 -23.37 -14.92
N ASN A 555 -26.13 -23.57 -15.65
CA ASN A 555 -27.33 -24.19 -15.07
C ASN A 555 -27.08 -25.66 -14.71
N VAL A 556 -26.40 -26.41 -15.59
CA VAL A 556 -26.06 -27.82 -15.37
C VAL A 556 -25.08 -27.98 -14.20
N ILE A 557 -24.00 -27.19 -14.21
CA ILE A 557 -22.94 -27.24 -13.19
C ILE A 557 -23.52 -26.92 -11.81
N GLN A 558 -24.19 -25.77 -11.67
CA GLN A 558 -24.68 -25.33 -10.36
C GLN A 558 -25.75 -26.27 -9.80
N LYS A 559 -26.61 -26.85 -10.65
CA LYS A 559 -27.60 -27.83 -10.19
C LYS A 559 -26.92 -29.05 -9.56
N HIS A 560 -25.85 -29.58 -10.17
CA HIS A 560 -25.14 -30.75 -9.64
C HIS A 560 -24.35 -30.41 -8.37
N ALA A 561 -23.62 -29.29 -8.36
CA ALA A 561 -22.85 -28.86 -7.19
C ALA A 561 -23.75 -28.61 -5.96
N GLN A 562 -24.87 -27.90 -6.15
CA GLN A 562 -25.79 -27.57 -5.06
C GLN A 562 -26.50 -28.81 -4.50
N ALA A 563 -26.79 -29.81 -5.33
CA ALA A 563 -27.38 -31.07 -4.88
C ALA A 563 -26.46 -31.82 -3.89
N HIS A 564 -25.15 -31.54 -3.92
CA HIS A 564 -24.14 -32.11 -3.02
C HIS A 564 -23.69 -31.13 -1.93
N GLY A 565 -24.37 -30.00 -1.77
CA GLY A 565 -24.07 -29.00 -0.75
C GLY A 565 -22.86 -28.11 -1.04
N TYR A 566 -22.39 -28.04 -2.28
CA TYR A 566 -21.29 -27.18 -2.70
C TYR A 566 -21.75 -25.92 -3.42
N SER A 567 -20.87 -24.93 -3.52
CA SER A 567 -21.10 -23.67 -4.23
C SER A 567 -20.23 -23.54 -5.48
N VAL A 568 -20.62 -22.65 -6.39
CA VAL A 568 -19.92 -22.42 -7.67
C VAL A 568 -19.39 -21.01 -7.71
N VAL A 569 -18.08 -20.87 -7.92
CA VAL A 569 -17.38 -19.58 -8.03
C VAL A 569 -17.93 -18.78 -9.22
N ARG A 570 -17.94 -17.44 -9.08
CA ARG A 570 -18.59 -16.54 -10.05
C ARG A 570 -17.67 -15.54 -10.74
N SER A 571 -16.48 -15.31 -10.18
CA SER A 571 -15.55 -14.29 -10.66
C SER A 571 -14.71 -14.76 -11.85
N TYR A 572 -14.65 -16.07 -12.07
CA TYR A 572 -13.92 -16.71 -13.16
C TYR A 572 -14.87 -17.58 -14.00
N CYS A 573 -14.53 -17.76 -15.27
CA CYS A 573 -15.37 -18.43 -16.25
C CYS A 573 -14.51 -19.09 -17.33
N GLY A 574 -15.04 -20.13 -17.98
CA GLY A 574 -14.45 -20.67 -19.19
C GLY A 574 -14.37 -19.60 -20.30
N HIS A 575 -13.53 -19.85 -21.28
CA HIS A 575 -13.23 -18.88 -22.33
C HIS A 575 -13.11 -19.54 -23.71
N GLY A 576 -13.27 -18.75 -24.76
CA GLY A 576 -12.79 -19.13 -26.09
C GLY A 576 -11.27 -19.23 -26.07
N ILE A 577 -10.73 -20.22 -26.77
CA ILE A 577 -9.30 -20.46 -26.85
C ILE A 577 -8.93 -20.95 -28.26
N HIS A 578 -7.86 -20.37 -28.80
CA HIS A 578 -7.26 -20.79 -30.07
C HIS A 578 -5.87 -20.16 -30.23
N ARG A 579 -5.69 -19.32 -31.26
CA ARG A 579 -4.57 -18.39 -31.38
C ARG A 579 -4.47 -17.34 -30.28
N LEU A 580 -5.57 -17.12 -29.57
CA LEU A 580 -5.66 -16.25 -28.40
C LEU A 580 -5.78 -17.16 -27.18
N PHE A 581 -5.15 -16.80 -26.08
CA PHE A 581 -5.23 -17.56 -24.84
C PHE A 581 -6.65 -17.42 -24.28
N HIS A 582 -7.14 -16.18 -24.15
CA HIS A 582 -8.50 -15.90 -23.69
C HIS A 582 -9.26 -15.02 -24.68
N THR A 583 -10.42 -15.50 -25.15
CA THR A 583 -11.31 -14.72 -26.03
C THR A 583 -12.78 -15.15 -25.89
N ALA A 584 -13.67 -14.61 -26.73
CA ALA A 584 -15.08 -14.98 -26.74
C ALA A 584 -15.26 -16.45 -27.16
N PRO A 585 -16.17 -17.20 -26.51
CA PRO A 585 -17.16 -16.75 -25.53
C PRO A 585 -16.65 -16.78 -24.08
N ASN A 586 -17.20 -15.92 -23.22
CA ASN A 586 -17.14 -16.15 -21.78
C ASN A 586 -18.20 -17.19 -21.38
N VAL A 587 -17.81 -18.19 -20.57
CA VAL A 587 -18.64 -19.35 -20.20
C VAL A 587 -18.77 -19.45 -18.67
N PRO A 588 -19.70 -18.71 -18.05
CA PRO A 588 -19.88 -18.75 -16.59
C PRO A 588 -20.42 -20.10 -16.11
N HIS A 589 -19.90 -20.57 -14.98
CA HIS A 589 -20.25 -21.87 -14.40
C HIS A 589 -21.47 -21.84 -13.46
N TYR A 590 -22.02 -20.65 -13.18
CA TYR A 590 -23.18 -20.48 -12.31
C TYR A 590 -24.50 -20.33 -13.11
N ALA A 591 -25.61 -20.75 -12.52
CA ALA A 591 -26.94 -20.71 -13.10
C ALA A 591 -27.46 -19.27 -13.27
N LYS A 592 -28.37 -19.08 -14.23
CA LYS A 592 -28.99 -17.77 -14.56
C LYS A 592 -27.96 -16.68 -14.91
N ASN A 593 -26.81 -17.07 -15.43
CA ASN A 593 -25.84 -16.14 -16.02
C ASN A 593 -26.40 -15.53 -17.33
N ARG A 594 -25.73 -14.51 -17.83
CA ARG A 594 -26.14 -13.75 -19.02
C ARG A 594 -25.21 -13.97 -20.22
N ALA A 595 -24.49 -15.10 -20.27
CA ALA A 595 -23.58 -15.38 -21.37
C ALA A 595 -24.32 -15.35 -22.71
N VAL A 596 -23.65 -14.77 -23.70
CA VAL A 596 -24.17 -14.57 -25.05
C VAL A 596 -23.55 -15.61 -25.97
N GLY A 597 -24.33 -16.09 -26.94
CA GLY A 597 -23.87 -16.98 -27.98
C GLY A 597 -24.56 -18.34 -27.97
N VAL A 598 -24.45 -19.00 -29.11
CA VAL A 598 -24.97 -20.35 -29.39
C VAL A 598 -23.82 -21.14 -29.98
N MET A 599 -23.63 -22.37 -29.52
CA MET A 599 -22.59 -23.28 -29.99
C MET A 599 -22.81 -23.63 -31.46
N LYS A 600 -21.72 -23.66 -32.24
CA LYS A 600 -21.70 -24.03 -33.66
C LYS A 600 -20.47 -24.91 -33.91
N PRO A 601 -20.51 -25.80 -34.92
CA PRO A 601 -19.33 -26.54 -35.35
C PRO A 601 -18.13 -25.61 -35.58
N GLY A 602 -16.95 -26.03 -35.15
CA GLY A 602 -15.71 -25.25 -35.23
C GLY A 602 -15.49 -24.24 -34.11
N HIS A 603 -16.44 -24.04 -33.19
CA HIS A 603 -16.16 -23.27 -31.97
C HIS A 603 -15.23 -24.07 -31.04
N CYS A 604 -14.20 -23.41 -30.50
CA CYS A 604 -13.29 -23.98 -29.51
C CYS A 604 -13.25 -23.13 -28.24
N PHE A 605 -13.47 -23.76 -27.08
CA PHE A 605 -13.62 -23.08 -25.78
C PHE A 605 -13.38 -24.04 -24.61
N THR A 606 -13.17 -23.48 -23.42
CA THR A 606 -12.96 -24.23 -22.17
C THR A 606 -14.24 -24.32 -21.33
N ILE A 607 -14.35 -25.38 -20.54
CA ILE A 607 -15.26 -25.47 -19.39
C ILE A 607 -14.41 -25.85 -18.19
N GLU A 608 -14.40 -25.02 -17.15
CA GLU A 608 -13.41 -25.06 -16.06
C GLU A 608 -14.03 -24.81 -14.66
N PRO A 609 -15.08 -25.56 -14.24
CA PRO A 609 -15.82 -25.26 -13.03
C PRO A 609 -14.95 -25.33 -11.77
N MET A 610 -14.88 -24.20 -11.06
CA MET A 610 -14.35 -24.11 -9.71
C MET A 610 -15.49 -24.28 -8.69
N ILE A 611 -15.43 -25.35 -7.90
CA ILE A 611 -16.45 -25.75 -6.93
C ILE A 611 -15.89 -25.67 -5.52
N SER A 612 -16.58 -24.93 -4.65
CA SER A 612 -16.11 -24.66 -3.28
C SER A 612 -16.99 -25.34 -2.24
N MET A 613 -16.35 -25.83 -1.18
CA MET A 613 -17.05 -26.50 -0.06
C MET A 613 -17.93 -25.55 0.76
N GLY A 614 -17.58 -24.27 0.79
CA GLY A 614 -18.28 -23.24 1.54
C GLY A 614 -18.90 -22.21 0.61
N THR A 615 -18.51 -20.95 0.77
CA THR A 615 -18.99 -19.82 -0.04
C THR A 615 -18.42 -19.82 -1.45
N TRP A 616 -19.16 -19.23 -2.40
CA TRP A 616 -18.70 -18.98 -3.77
C TRP A 616 -17.84 -17.71 -3.88
N ARG A 617 -17.85 -16.87 -2.83
CA ARG A 617 -17.12 -15.61 -2.81
C ARG A 617 -15.63 -15.88 -2.75
N ASP A 618 -14.88 -15.19 -3.59
CA ASP A 618 -13.44 -15.20 -3.65
C ASP A 618 -12.85 -13.90 -3.09
N GLU A 619 -11.60 -14.00 -2.66
CA GLU A 619 -10.71 -12.89 -2.37
C GLU A 619 -9.39 -13.11 -3.11
N MET A 620 -8.74 -12.03 -3.54
CA MET A 620 -7.45 -12.10 -4.23
C MET A 620 -6.32 -11.76 -3.26
N TRP A 621 -5.25 -12.55 -3.27
CA TRP A 621 -4.04 -12.25 -2.52
C TRP A 621 -3.34 -10.99 -3.07
N PRO A 622 -2.46 -10.35 -2.27
CA PRO A 622 -1.72 -9.16 -2.72
C PRO A 622 -0.74 -9.39 -3.88
N ASP A 623 -0.48 -10.64 -4.27
CA ASP A 623 0.26 -10.97 -5.50
C ASP A 623 -0.52 -10.64 -6.79
N LYS A 624 -1.81 -10.28 -6.67
CA LYS A 624 -2.75 -9.96 -7.77
C LYS A 624 -3.15 -11.14 -8.65
N TRP A 625 -2.87 -12.37 -8.21
CA TRP A 625 -3.16 -13.59 -8.97
C TRP A 625 -3.91 -14.62 -8.14
N THR A 626 -3.37 -14.99 -6.98
CA THR A 626 -3.87 -16.13 -6.19
C THR A 626 -5.27 -15.83 -5.67
N ALA A 627 -6.28 -16.48 -6.23
CA ALA A 627 -7.68 -16.37 -5.83
C ALA A 627 -7.99 -17.42 -4.77
N VAL A 628 -8.53 -17.02 -3.62
CA VAL A 628 -8.86 -17.92 -2.51
C VAL A 628 -10.33 -17.81 -2.14
N THR A 629 -10.90 -18.86 -1.56
CA THR A 629 -12.25 -18.78 -0.98
C THR A 629 -12.28 -17.79 0.19
N ALA A 630 -13.31 -16.95 0.26
CA ALA A 630 -13.44 -15.93 1.29
C ALA A 630 -13.64 -16.49 2.72
N ASP A 631 -14.01 -17.76 2.84
CA ASP A 631 -14.19 -18.45 4.13
C ASP A 631 -13.07 -19.46 4.45
N GLY A 632 -12.04 -19.56 3.60
CA GLY A 632 -10.91 -20.48 3.78
C GLY A 632 -11.26 -21.96 3.62
N GLN A 633 -12.45 -22.28 3.11
CA GLN A 633 -12.86 -23.65 2.81
C GLN A 633 -12.29 -24.10 1.46
N TRP A 634 -12.15 -25.40 1.25
CA TRP A 634 -11.41 -25.92 0.10
C TRP A 634 -12.21 -25.75 -1.19
N SER A 635 -11.48 -25.60 -2.30
CA SER A 635 -12.00 -25.57 -3.66
C SER A 635 -11.35 -26.68 -4.48
N ALA A 636 -11.98 -27.05 -5.58
CA ALA A 636 -11.43 -27.94 -6.58
C ALA A 636 -11.85 -27.47 -7.96
N GLN A 637 -11.03 -27.79 -8.96
CA GLN A 637 -11.25 -27.43 -10.36
C GLN A 637 -10.83 -28.58 -11.28
N PHE A 638 -11.56 -28.70 -12.39
CA PHE A 638 -11.18 -29.50 -13.54
C PHE A 638 -11.51 -28.69 -14.79
N GLU A 639 -10.71 -28.88 -15.83
CA GLU A 639 -10.91 -28.19 -17.09
C GLU A 639 -10.65 -29.10 -18.29
N GLN A 640 -11.37 -28.81 -19.38
CA GLN A 640 -11.06 -29.34 -20.71
C GLN A 640 -11.23 -28.25 -21.78
N THR A 641 -10.36 -28.25 -22.77
CA THR A 641 -10.58 -27.58 -24.06
C THR A 641 -11.45 -28.45 -24.96
N LEU A 642 -12.55 -27.88 -25.47
CA LEU A 642 -13.56 -28.57 -26.27
C LEU A 642 -13.64 -27.98 -27.68
N LEU A 643 -13.84 -28.83 -28.67
CA LEU A 643 -14.15 -28.45 -30.04
C LEU A 643 -15.57 -28.91 -30.39
N VAL A 644 -16.48 -27.99 -30.70
CA VAL A 644 -17.84 -28.35 -31.15
C VAL A 644 -17.76 -28.96 -32.55
N ASN A 645 -18.40 -30.12 -32.74
CA ASN A 645 -18.56 -30.77 -34.03
C ASN A 645 -20.04 -30.82 -34.43
N GLU A 646 -20.38 -31.48 -35.54
CA GLU A 646 -21.75 -31.51 -36.08
C GLU A 646 -22.80 -32.12 -35.14
N THR A 647 -22.41 -32.99 -34.21
CA THR A 647 -23.34 -33.76 -33.37
C THR A 647 -23.12 -33.58 -31.86
N GLY A 648 -22.04 -32.92 -31.46
CA GLY A 648 -21.58 -32.88 -30.07
C GLY A 648 -20.30 -32.06 -29.94
N CYS A 649 -19.33 -32.59 -29.21
CA CYS A 649 -17.98 -32.04 -29.14
C CYS A 649 -16.90 -33.13 -29.11
N GLU A 650 -15.69 -32.74 -29.48
CA GLU A 650 -14.45 -33.47 -29.24
C GLU A 650 -13.77 -32.86 -28.00
N ILE A 651 -13.40 -33.70 -27.03
CA ILE A 651 -12.60 -33.30 -25.86
C ILE A 651 -11.11 -33.39 -26.28
N LEU A 652 -10.50 -32.25 -26.60
CA LEU A 652 -9.15 -32.20 -27.19
C LEU A 652 -8.05 -32.56 -26.19
N THR A 653 -8.29 -32.25 -24.91
CA THR A 653 -7.35 -32.42 -23.78
C THR A 653 -7.58 -33.71 -22.98
N ARG A 654 -8.36 -34.66 -23.49
CA ARG A 654 -8.65 -35.93 -22.81
C ARG A 654 -7.39 -36.78 -22.58
N ARG A 655 -7.32 -37.53 -21.47
CA ARG A 655 -6.30 -38.58 -21.27
C ARG A 655 -6.48 -39.68 -22.34
N ARG A 656 -5.40 -40.06 -23.02
CA ARG A 656 -5.45 -41.07 -24.10
C ARG A 656 -5.27 -42.51 -23.61
N ASN A 657 -4.45 -42.71 -22.59
CA ASN A 657 -4.09 -44.06 -22.11
C ASN A 657 -5.13 -44.64 -21.13
N SER A 658 -6.13 -43.85 -20.73
CA SER A 658 -7.13 -44.21 -19.70
C SER A 658 -8.57 -43.85 -20.13
N GLU A 659 -8.83 -43.79 -21.44
CA GLU A 659 -10.15 -43.44 -22.01
C GLU A 659 -10.76 -42.15 -21.45
N GLY A 660 -9.92 -41.17 -21.11
CA GLY A 660 -10.36 -39.88 -20.56
C GLY A 660 -10.58 -39.86 -19.04
N THR A 661 -10.38 -40.97 -18.34
CA THR A 661 -10.49 -41.04 -16.88
C THR A 661 -9.42 -40.17 -16.21
N PRO A 662 -9.74 -39.24 -15.29
CA PRO A 662 -8.79 -38.32 -14.64
C PRO A 662 -7.90 -39.02 -13.59
N HIS A 663 -6.74 -38.42 -13.26
CA HIS A 663 -5.72 -39.06 -12.42
C HIS A 663 -6.20 -39.39 -10.99
N PHE A 664 -7.08 -38.57 -10.41
CA PHE A 664 -7.55 -38.82 -9.04
C PHE A 664 -8.35 -40.12 -8.91
N MET A 665 -8.95 -40.61 -10.00
CA MET A 665 -9.70 -41.87 -10.01
C MET A 665 -8.76 -43.09 -9.96
N ASP A 666 -7.50 -42.94 -10.39
CA ASP A 666 -6.48 -43.99 -10.26
C ASP A 666 -6.08 -44.21 -8.78
N LYS A 667 -6.40 -43.24 -7.89
CA LYS A 667 -6.12 -43.25 -6.45
C LYS A 667 -7.38 -43.33 -5.57
N MET A 668 -8.57 -43.51 -6.16
CA MET A 668 -9.86 -43.41 -5.45
C MET A 668 -10.07 -44.54 -4.44
#